data_AF-A0AAD1PZT7-F1
#
_entry.id   AF-A0AAD1PZT7-F1
#
_cell.length_a   1.000
_cell.length_b   1.000
_cell.length_c   1.000
_cell.angle_alpha   90.00
_cell.angle_beta   90.00
_cell.angle_gamma   90.00
#
_symmetry.space_group_name_H-M   'P 1'
#
loop_
_entity.id
_entity.type
_entity.pdbx_description
1 polymer ?
#
loop_
_entity_poly.entity_id
_entity_poly.type
_entity_poly.pdbx_seq_one_letter_code
_entity_poly.pdbx_strand_id
1 'polypeptide(L)'
;MSTPKTLTVPYSRHFLEWLHQHQVSVALTTYQTNRLCLIGVQPNGQISTPVWEFERPMGLYTTSERFYLATRYQIWRFENVLENGEILKEKYDRLYVPRVAYTTGDLDVHDLIADPQGNIIFANTEYSCLATLHPQHSFTPVWKPNFISKLAPEDRCHLNGLAAVNGIPRYVTAVSHSDVASGWRHRRSDGGVVIDIQTHDIIARGLSMPHSPRWYQGKLWLLNSGTGDFGYIENGEFVAVTFCPGYGRGLAFVGDFAVVGLSKPRDYHFSGLLLGEKLQQKQAEARCGILIIDLKTGNIVEWLDMDTEATELYDVAIFPQVQCPMALGFKSGNIAKLVTIGSPTKTQKKVISFSLWGHDPIYNIGAIKNAELALKIYPGWICRFYVDETVPKETLERLSAWNHVEIIPMQTPSQNCTGSFWRFLALNDPDVEITIIRDTDSRLNQREKAAVDEWLASPFPFHIMRDHPLHRSKIMGGMWGFKGNLEIKTAINNYVKTHAESLTKGIDQRFLNDVIYPLAQYQSLVHDEFSEGKPFPISRQKTEYVGQIFREDETTISELDDILEQHLRTLENPRLKAAKAEFERGQDFKKQGKIQEAIACFQNAIAADPNYIPPHNNLGTLLQQQNRLSEAITCYQNALKINPNSALTLTNLGSIYLIEGQLNQAEELLKRALELNPELVPALYNLGLLYKQQAKLEEAIQLFQTAAKHQRNYADAYFQLGQIWELQSQFTLAKLAYERVESLNRNAEYLYPHIGFVKVNLCDWENYDHFVQDLINSTTQYIQEDKKGFTLAPFQLNALPIPPELSLAVAQKHAIGIEKSIAEKKPQFIYSQKTDKLRVGYVSPDFYSHAVGRLIYQIFENHNREEFEIFGYNLLNVNDEITETIRIGCDEFRDFSQLSPLEAAEQINRDGIDILIDLAGYTGYGKPQIFAYQPAPIQASFLGYPNTMGANFIQYLLTDQWIVPPELAQYYSEEILYLPDQFIASEMEISSQPLTRAEFGLPEASFVFCCFNRHFKITPDLFAVWMGILQQVEGSVLWLSEPITEEVINNLHKKAAASGVAPERLIFAPKIPHPEYLARLQLADLALDTWIYSGGSTTVAALWAGVPVLTKPGLTNASRMGASICASGGLPEMIAHSGEEYQQKAIDWASHPQELQQLRQRLKARDAPLFNVSGFVSHLESAFRQMGNR
;
A
#
# COMPACT_ATOMS: atom_id res chain seq x y z
N MET A 1 -8.21 29.74 4.34
CA MET A 1 -7.55 28.66 5.11
C MET A 1 -8.13 28.65 6.52
N SER A 2 -8.67 27.51 6.97
CA SER A 2 -9.08 27.27 8.36
C SER A 2 -7.89 27.45 9.32
N THR A 3 -8.18 27.85 10.55
CA THR A 3 -7.15 28.04 11.58
C THR A 3 -6.64 26.66 12.03
N PRO A 4 -5.33 26.41 12.05
CA PRO A 4 -4.80 25.13 12.55
C PRO A 4 -5.15 24.97 14.03
N LYS A 5 -5.33 23.72 14.47
CA LYS A 5 -5.43 23.41 15.90
C LYS A 5 -4.16 23.90 16.59
N THR A 6 -4.30 24.46 17.78
CA THR A 6 -3.17 24.98 18.57
C THR A 6 -3.07 24.25 19.90
N LEU A 7 -1.85 24.08 20.42
CA LEU A 7 -1.61 23.49 21.73
C LEU A 7 -1.79 24.51 22.84
N THR A 8 -2.30 24.05 23.99
CA THR A 8 -2.27 24.84 25.23
C THR A 8 -1.20 24.27 26.15
N VAL A 9 0.01 24.84 26.07
CA VAL A 9 1.20 24.32 26.75
C VAL A 9 1.78 25.34 27.72
N PRO A 10 2.08 24.96 28.97
CA PRO A 10 2.86 25.78 29.89
C PRO A 10 4.32 25.93 29.43
N TYR A 11 4.93 27.07 29.70
CA TYR A 11 6.35 27.32 29.42
C TYR A 11 6.95 28.27 30.46
N SER A 12 8.27 28.28 30.56
CA SER A 12 9.00 29.17 31.47
C SER A 12 8.91 30.64 31.06
N ARG A 13 9.05 31.54 32.04
CA ARG A 13 8.77 32.98 31.89
C ARG A 13 9.47 33.64 30.70
N HIS A 14 10.71 33.26 30.38
CA HIS A 14 11.50 33.90 29.33
C HIS A 14 11.66 33.03 28.08
N PHE A 15 10.90 31.94 27.96
CA PHE A 15 11.02 31.02 26.83
C PHE A 15 10.76 31.69 25.47
N LEU A 16 9.72 32.52 25.37
CA LEU A 16 9.41 33.25 24.13
C LEU A 16 10.44 34.35 23.81
N GLU A 17 10.94 35.01 24.85
CA GLU A 17 12.03 35.98 24.73
C GLU A 17 13.29 35.29 24.20
N TRP A 18 13.60 34.10 24.70
CA TRP A 18 14.73 33.29 24.26
C TRP A 18 14.59 32.88 22.79
N LEU A 19 13.43 32.38 22.35
CA LEU A 19 13.16 32.05 20.95
C LEU A 19 13.34 33.28 20.05
N HIS A 20 12.77 34.41 20.46
CA HIS A 20 12.84 35.65 19.71
C HIS A 20 14.28 36.17 19.58
N GLN A 21 15.00 36.22 20.70
CA GLN A 21 16.38 36.73 20.79
C GLN A 21 17.36 35.91 19.97
N HIS A 22 17.18 34.59 19.90
CA HIS A 22 18.01 33.70 19.10
C HIS A 22 17.52 33.54 17.65
N GLN A 23 16.39 34.15 17.31
CA GLN A 23 15.75 34.06 16.01
C GLN A 23 15.46 32.63 15.56
N VAL A 24 14.82 31.85 16.44
CA VAL A 24 14.52 30.45 16.20
C VAL A 24 13.08 30.09 16.54
N SER A 25 12.62 29.00 15.93
CA SER A 25 11.40 28.28 16.29
C SER A 25 11.67 26.79 16.37
N VAL A 26 10.78 26.06 17.04
CA VAL A 26 10.96 24.64 17.39
C VAL A 26 9.97 23.77 16.62
N ALA A 27 10.44 22.64 16.10
CA ALA A 27 9.61 21.57 15.57
C ALA A 27 9.67 20.36 16.51
N LEU A 28 8.51 19.78 16.82
CA LEU A 28 8.38 18.58 17.63
C LEU A 28 7.54 17.54 16.89
N THR A 29 7.89 16.26 17.03
CA THR A 29 7.05 15.15 16.61
C THR A 29 6.58 14.33 17.81
N THR A 30 5.33 13.88 17.74
CA THR A 30 4.72 13.01 18.75
C THR A 30 4.29 11.71 18.10
N TYR A 31 4.89 10.63 18.57
CA TYR A 31 4.76 9.32 17.94
C TYR A 31 3.38 8.68 18.18
N GLN A 32 2.85 8.73 19.41
CA GLN A 32 1.57 8.11 19.77
C GLN A 32 0.36 8.98 19.41
N THR A 33 0.47 10.29 19.63
CA THR A 33 -0.62 11.23 19.35
C THR A 33 -0.68 11.66 17.89
N ASN A 34 0.26 11.19 17.04
CA ASN A 34 0.28 11.41 15.59
C ASN A 34 0.38 12.90 15.19
N ARG A 35 1.19 13.71 15.89
CA ARG A 35 1.26 15.17 15.66
C ARG A 35 2.67 15.66 15.29
N LEU A 36 2.73 16.55 14.30
CA LEU A 36 3.79 17.53 14.08
C LEU A 36 3.36 18.85 14.76
N CYS A 37 4.19 19.37 15.64
CA CYS A 37 3.95 20.62 16.36
C CYS A 37 5.03 21.63 15.99
N LEU A 38 4.64 22.83 15.57
CA LEU A 38 5.57 23.92 15.29
C LEU A 38 5.35 25.02 16.33
N ILE A 39 6.40 25.43 17.03
CA ILE A 39 6.35 26.36 18.15
C ILE A 39 7.18 27.60 17.81
N GLY A 40 6.56 28.76 17.86
CA GLY A 40 7.21 30.03 17.54
C GLY A 40 6.60 31.21 18.28
N VAL A 41 7.02 32.42 17.90
CA VAL A 41 6.61 33.69 18.50
C VAL A 41 5.90 34.53 17.45
N GLN A 42 4.64 34.86 17.71
CA GLN A 42 3.83 35.73 16.85
C GLN A 42 4.35 37.17 16.88
N PRO A 43 4.04 38.00 15.86
CA PRO A 43 4.46 39.41 15.84
C PRO A 43 4.00 40.24 17.04
N ASN A 44 2.91 39.85 17.71
CA ASN A 44 2.40 40.50 18.93
C ASN A 44 3.08 40.00 20.23
N GLY A 45 4.11 39.14 20.13
CA GLY A 45 4.84 38.56 21.26
C GLY A 45 4.16 37.34 21.91
N GLN A 46 3.02 36.88 21.40
CA GLN A 46 2.34 35.68 21.92
C GLN A 46 2.93 34.40 21.33
N ILE A 47 2.79 33.28 22.04
CA ILE A 47 3.19 31.96 21.54
C ILE A 47 2.33 31.54 20.33
N SER A 48 2.95 30.87 19.36
CA SER A 48 2.28 30.17 18.26
C SER A 48 2.57 28.68 18.39
N THR A 49 1.55 27.83 18.48
CA THR A 49 1.68 26.37 18.67
C THR A 49 0.82 25.55 17.70
N PRO A 50 0.80 25.86 16.38
CA PRO A 50 -0.01 25.10 15.45
C PRO A 50 0.41 23.62 15.35
N VAL A 51 -0.59 22.76 15.09
CA VAL A 51 -0.47 21.30 15.08
C VAL A 51 -1.04 20.71 13.81
N TRP A 52 -0.37 19.68 13.29
CA TRP A 52 -0.83 18.89 12.14
C TRP A 52 -0.71 17.40 12.41
N GLU A 53 -1.64 16.64 11.87
CA GLU A 53 -1.66 15.19 12.04
C GLU A 53 -0.94 14.48 10.90
N PHE A 54 -0.01 13.61 11.27
CA PHE A 54 0.70 12.68 10.38
C PHE A 54 0.70 11.30 11.05
N GLU A 55 0.63 10.22 10.27
CA GLU A 55 0.70 8.88 10.86
C GLU A 55 2.13 8.60 11.35
N ARG A 56 2.29 8.48 12.68
CA ARG A 56 3.55 8.12 13.36
C ARG A 56 4.73 9.01 12.91
N PRO A 57 4.67 10.34 13.16
CA PRO A 57 5.75 11.24 12.79
C PRO A 57 6.96 10.97 13.69
N MET A 58 8.13 10.83 13.08
CA MET A 58 9.38 10.37 13.71
C MET A 58 10.48 11.43 13.56
N GLY A 59 11.60 11.11 12.91
CA GLY A 59 12.73 12.02 12.76
C GLY A 59 12.40 13.29 11.95
N LEU A 60 13.11 14.37 12.29
CA LEU A 60 13.03 15.69 11.67
C LEU A 60 14.41 16.16 11.21
N TYR A 61 14.44 16.86 10.07
CA TYR A 61 15.59 17.67 9.66
C TYR A 61 15.11 19.01 9.10
N THR A 62 15.65 20.12 9.59
CA THR A 62 15.13 21.48 9.31
C THR A 62 16.21 22.42 8.76
N THR A 63 15.81 23.30 7.85
CA THR A 63 16.50 24.54 7.46
C THR A 63 15.48 25.69 7.48
N SER A 64 15.90 26.92 7.25
CA SER A 64 14.96 28.06 7.21
C SER A 64 13.91 27.94 6.10
N GLU A 65 14.24 27.30 4.97
CA GLU A 65 13.39 27.23 3.78
C GLU A 65 12.73 25.88 3.56
N ARG A 66 13.16 24.83 4.28
CA ARG A 66 12.57 23.49 4.14
C ARG A 66 12.73 22.65 5.38
N PHE A 67 11.91 21.62 5.48
CA PHE A 67 12.18 20.54 6.41
C PHE A 67 11.77 19.19 5.84
N TYR A 68 12.35 18.15 6.42
CA TYR A 68 12.02 16.77 6.17
C TYR A 68 11.38 16.17 7.41
N LEU A 69 10.35 15.37 7.19
CA LEU A 69 9.62 14.66 8.22
C LEU A 69 9.52 13.18 7.82
N ALA A 70 10.11 12.31 8.61
CA ALA A 70 9.84 10.88 8.50
C ALA A 70 8.49 10.55 9.16
N THR A 71 7.67 9.76 8.48
CA THR A 71 6.42 9.18 8.98
C THR A 71 6.48 7.66 8.81
N ARG A 72 5.44 6.93 9.21
CA ARG A 72 5.43 5.46 9.15
C ARG A 72 5.84 4.89 7.79
N TYR A 73 5.35 5.49 6.70
CA TYR A 73 5.54 4.93 5.35
C TYR A 73 6.25 5.87 4.38
N GLN A 74 6.53 7.11 4.80
CA GLN A 74 7.09 8.13 3.92
C GLN A 74 8.16 8.97 4.59
N ILE A 75 9.04 9.52 3.77
CA ILE A 75 9.84 10.71 4.13
C ILE A 75 9.32 11.87 3.29
N TRP A 76 8.72 12.84 3.98
CA TRP A 76 8.14 14.04 3.39
C TRP A 76 9.17 15.15 3.30
N ARG A 77 9.19 15.87 2.18
CA ARG A 77 9.90 17.14 2.02
C ARG A 77 8.89 18.28 1.94
N PHE A 78 8.99 19.22 2.88
CA PHE A 78 8.22 20.45 2.92
C PHE A 78 9.07 21.62 2.45
N GLU A 79 8.48 22.50 1.64
CA GLU A 79 9.14 23.73 1.16
C GLU A 79 8.38 24.96 1.65
N ASN A 80 9.11 26.00 2.05
CA ASN A 80 8.54 27.32 2.24
C ASN A 80 8.03 27.86 0.90
N VAL A 81 6.84 28.47 0.92
CA VAL A 81 6.22 29.05 -0.28
C VAL A 81 6.05 30.57 -0.20
N LEU A 82 6.38 31.18 0.95
CA LEU A 82 6.34 32.63 1.12
C LEU A 82 7.62 33.25 0.57
N GLU A 83 7.50 34.38 -0.11
CA GLU A 83 8.65 35.17 -0.53
C GLU A 83 9.35 35.85 0.66
N ASN A 84 10.57 36.35 0.44
CA ASN A 84 11.31 37.04 1.49
C ASN A 84 10.58 38.30 1.97
N GLY A 85 10.24 38.34 3.26
CA GLY A 85 9.51 39.44 3.89
C GLY A 85 7.99 39.32 3.81
N GLU A 86 7.45 38.31 3.11
CA GLU A 86 6.02 38.03 3.09
C GLU A 86 5.57 37.42 4.43
N ILE A 87 4.47 37.93 4.99
CA ILE A 87 3.89 37.44 6.24
C ILE A 87 2.45 36.98 5.97
N LEU A 88 2.21 35.68 6.14
CA LEU A 88 0.90 35.09 5.96
C LEU A 88 -0.02 35.42 7.16
N LYS A 89 -1.19 36.00 6.86
CA LYS A 89 -2.22 36.38 7.85
C LYS A 89 -1.66 37.27 8.98
N GLU A 90 -0.68 38.12 8.66
CA GLU A 90 -0.02 39.00 9.64
C GLU A 90 0.59 38.26 10.84
N LYS A 91 0.81 36.94 10.71
CA LYS A 91 1.23 36.06 11.81
C LYS A 91 2.43 35.19 11.45
N TYR A 92 2.38 34.49 10.32
CA TYR A 92 3.36 33.45 9.99
C TYR A 92 4.39 33.96 8.98
N ASP A 93 5.67 33.89 9.33
CA ASP A 93 6.79 34.32 8.48
C ASP A 93 7.30 33.20 7.56
N ARG A 94 6.86 31.95 7.80
CA ARG A 94 7.09 30.80 6.92
C ARG A 94 5.83 29.98 6.76
N LEU A 95 5.56 29.53 5.53
CA LEU A 95 4.51 28.56 5.21
C LEU A 95 5.14 27.36 4.50
N TYR A 96 5.33 26.28 5.23
CA TYR A 96 5.87 25.03 4.72
C TYR A 96 4.77 24.15 4.13
N VAL A 97 4.90 23.77 2.87
CA VAL A 97 3.92 22.95 2.17
C VAL A 97 4.58 21.66 1.72
N PRO A 98 3.94 20.49 1.92
CA PRO A 98 4.51 19.24 1.44
C PRO A 98 4.59 19.26 -0.09
N ARG A 99 5.76 18.90 -0.63
CA ARG A 99 6.05 18.93 -2.07
C ARG A 99 6.47 17.59 -2.63
N VAL A 100 7.23 16.83 -1.86
CA VAL A 100 7.71 15.51 -2.26
C VAL A 100 7.46 14.53 -1.12
N ALA A 101 6.99 13.33 -1.48
CA ALA A 101 6.89 12.21 -0.56
C ALA A 101 7.66 11.04 -1.17
N TYR A 102 8.67 10.55 -0.47
CA TYR A 102 9.33 9.30 -0.82
C TYR A 102 8.62 8.20 -0.05
N THR A 103 7.98 7.26 -0.76
CA THR A 103 7.31 6.13 -0.10
C THR A 103 8.35 5.07 0.21
N THR A 104 8.65 4.90 1.49
CA THR A 104 9.70 4.03 2.02
C THR A 104 9.16 2.70 2.52
N GLY A 105 7.86 2.62 2.88
CA GLY A 105 7.35 1.55 3.75
C GLY A 105 7.81 1.76 5.20
N ASP A 106 7.52 0.80 6.08
CA ASP A 106 7.86 0.87 7.51
C ASP A 106 9.34 0.54 7.71
N LEU A 107 10.18 1.59 7.72
CA LEU A 107 11.63 1.48 7.95
C LEU A 107 12.03 1.91 9.38
N ASP A 108 11.05 2.34 10.19
CA ASP A 108 11.24 2.88 11.54
C ASP A 108 12.36 3.94 11.60
N VAL A 109 12.25 4.96 10.74
CA VAL A 109 13.28 5.98 10.53
C VAL A 109 13.42 6.87 11.76
N HIS A 110 14.47 6.61 12.54
CA HIS A 110 14.66 7.24 13.85
C HIS A 110 15.29 8.63 13.80
N ASP A 111 16.19 8.88 12.84
CA ASP A 111 16.97 10.13 12.74
C ASP A 111 17.37 10.35 11.28
N LEU A 112 17.52 11.61 10.86
CA LEU A 112 17.92 11.96 9.50
C LEU A 112 18.69 13.28 9.42
N ILE A 113 19.56 13.39 8.41
CA ILE A 113 20.28 14.61 8.07
C ILE A 113 20.31 14.81 6.55
N ALA A 114 20.70 16.01 6.11
CA ALA A 114 21.15 16.23 4.74
C ALA A 114 22.68 16.24 4.66
N ASP A 115 23.23 15.58 3.64
CA ASP A 115 24.63 15.68 3.27
C ASP A 115 24.94 17.04 2.57
N PRO A 116 26.22 17.38 2.30
CA PRO A 116 26.57 18.63 1.63
C PRO A 116 26.01 18.77 0.19
N GLN A 117 25.57 17.67 -0.42
CA GLN A 117 24.93 17.63 -1.73
C GLN A 117 23.39 17.77 -1.63
N GLY A 118 22.84 17.80 -0.41
CA GLY A 118 21.41 17.87 -0.15
C GLY A 118 20.68 16.52 -0.20
N ASN A 119 21.40 15.40 -0.28
CA ASN A 119 20.79 14.08 -0.17
C ASN A 119 20.46 13.78 1.29
N ILE A 120 19.33 13.12 1.51
CA ILE A 120 18.92 12.74 2.86
C ILE A 120 19.53 11.39 3.23
N ILE A 121 20.30 11.38 4.30
CA ILE A 121 20.82 10.18 4.94
C ILE A 121 20.05 9.97 6.25
N PHE A 122 19.57 8.76 6.49
CA PHE A 122 18.73 8.44 7.63
C PHE A 122 19.08 7.10 8.27
N ALA A 123 18.80 6.97 9.56
CA ALA A 123 18.92 5.74 10.32
C ALA A 123 17.70 4.84 10.04
N ASN A 124 17.91 3.78 9.26
CA ASN A 124 16.94 2.72 9.04
C ASN A 124 17.11 1.67 10.15
N THR A 125 16.32 1.82 11.20
CA THR A 125 16.40 1.03 12.42
C THR A 125 16.00 -0.42 12.15
N GLU A 126 14.92 -0.60 11.38
CA GLU A 126 14.37 -1.91 11.01
C GLU A 126 15.41 -2.80 10.33
N TYR A 127 16.23 -2.22 9.44
CA TYR A 127 17.30 -2.91 8.72
C TYR A 127 18.70 -2.75 9.36
N SER A 128 18.80 -2.06 10.50
CA SER A 128 20.06 -1.82 11.23
C SER A 128 21.16 -1.21 10.35
N CYS A 129 20.80 -0.22 9.52
CA CYS A 129 21.73 0.43 8.59
C CYS A 129 21.45 1.93 8.43
N LEU A 130 22.45 2.69 7.97
CA LEU A 130 22.22 4.00 7.38
C LEU A 130 21.77 3.82 5.93
N ALA A 131 20.83 4.65 5.50
CA ALA A 131 20.25 4.59 4.18
C ALA A 131 20.05 6.00 3.59
N THR A 132 19.89 6.05 2.27
CA THR A 132 19.48 7.24 1.52
C THR A 132 18.21 6.96 0.72
N LEU A 133 17.57 8.02 0.25
CA LEU A 133 16.35 7.96 -0.56
C LEU A 133 16.65 7.33 -1.93
N HIS A 134 15.72 6.53 -2.45
CA HIS A 134 15.80 5.97 -3.81
C HIS A 134 14.55 6.32 -4.62
N PRO A 135 14.67 6.68 -5.91
CA PRO A 135 13.51 7.09 -6.72
C PRO A 135 12.54 5.95 -7.06
N GLN A 136 12.98 4.69 -7.02
CA GLN A 136 12.20 3.52 -7.47
C GLN A 136 11.99 2.44 -6.39
N HIS A 137 12.74 2.52 -5.28
CA HIS A 137 12.80 1.52 -4.21
C HIS A 137 12.64 2.24 -2.86
N SER A 138 12.39 1.49 -1.79
CA SER A 138 12.21 2.05 -0.45
C SER A 138 13.39 2.89 0.02
N PHE A 139 14.61 2.41 -0.21
CA PHE A 139 15.85 3.09 0.18
C PHE A 139 17.07 2.47 -0.51
N THR A 140 18.20 3.15 -0.45
CA THR A 140 19.53 2.60 -0.80
C THR A 140 20.39 2.55 0.47
N PRO A 141 20.87 1.37 0.90
CA PRO A 141 21.76 1.29 2.06
C PRO A 141 23.08 1.99 1.74
N VAL A 142 23.54 2.87 2.63
CA VAL A 142 24.82 3.58 2.50
C VAL A 142 25.89 3.03 3.42
N TRP A 143 25.50 2.49 4.57
CA TRP A 143 26.43 1.92 5.55
C TRP A 143 25.70 1.00 6.53
N LYS A 144 26.37 -0.03 7.05
CA LYS A 144 25.88 -0.85 8.17
C LYS A 144 27.03 -1.16 9.14
N PRO A 145 26.77 -1.39 10.45
CA PRO A 145 27.79 -1.84 11.37
C PRO A 145 28.43 -3.18 10.93
N ASN A 146 29.72 -3.37 11.19
CA ASN A 146 30.43 -4.59 10.79
C ASN A 146 29.89 -5.87 11.43
N PHE A 147 29.34 -5.76 12.64
CA PHE A 147 28.74 -6.88 13.33
C PHE A 147 27.37 -7.28 12.78
N ILE A 148 26.74 -6.49 11.89
CA ILE A 148 25.46 -6.85 11.28
C ILE A 148 25.71 -7.75 10.07
N SER A 149 25.31 -9.02 10.15
CA SER A 149 25.64 -10.01 9.11
C SER A 149 24.88 -9.81 7.79
N LYS A 150 23.64 -9.33 7.86
CA LYS A 150 22.76 -9.13 6.69
C LYS A 150 21.80 -7.97 6.90
N LEU A 151 21.38 -7.33 5.82
CA LEU A 151 20.28 -6.36 5.85
C LEU A 151 18.96 -7.12 5.86
N ALA A 152 18.26 -7.10 6.99
CA ALA A 152 16.97 -7.75 7.15
C ALA A 152 16.08 -6.96 8.11
N PRO A 153 14.76 -6.98 7.91
CA PRO A 153 13.78 -6.30 8.77
C PRO A 153 13.62 -7.07 10.08
N GLU A 154 14.63 -6.95 10.93
CA GLU A 154 14.76 -7.74 12.15
C GLU A 154 15.13 -6.86 13.36
N ASP A 155 15.38 -5.56 13.15
CA ASP A 155 15.81 -4.59 14.16
C ASP A 155 16.82 -5.20 15.15
N ARG A 156 17.99 -5.57 14.63
CA ARG A 156 18.93 -6.43 15.37
C ARG A 156 19.65 -5.69 16.49
N CYS A 157 20.01 -4.43 16.24
CA CYS A 157 20.80 -3.61 17.15
C CYS A 157 20.09 -2.34 17.65
N HIS A 158 18.95 -1.98 17.04
CA HIS A 158 18.27 -0.70 17.23
C HIS A 158 19.18 0.50 16.97
N LEU A 159 19.58 0.64 15.71
CA LEU A 159 20.35 1.78 15.21
C LEU A 159 19.44 3.01 15.15
N ASN A 160 19.64 3.97 16.05
CA ASN A 160 18.60 4.93 16.40
C ASN A 160 19.02 6.41 16.33
N GLY A 161 20.23 6.70 15.86
CA GLY A 161 20.72 8.07 15.80
C GLY A 161 21.99 8.20 14.98
N LEU A 162 22.18 9.38 14.38
CA LEU A 162 23.36 9.67 13.56
C LEU A 162 23.83 11.13 13.71
N ALA A 163 25.14 11.31 13.71
CA ALA A 163 25.80 12.61 13.81
C ALA A 163 26.70 12.84 12.59
N ALA A 164 26.64 14.04 12.03
CA ALA A 164 27.51 14.47 10.95
C ALA A 164 28.58 15.46 11.39
N VAL A 165 29.77 15.33 10.81
CA VAL A 165 30.85 16.32 10.90
C VAL A 165 30.94 17.01 9.54
N ASN A 166 30.73 18.32 9.51
CA ASN A 166 30.67 19.11 8.26
C ASN A 166 29.65 18.57 7.25
N GLY A 167 28.48 18.13 7.73
CA GLY A 167 27.42 17.55 6.91
C GLY A 167 27.64 16.10 6.49
N ILE A 168 28.82 15.53 6.72
CA ILE A 168 29.11 14.13 6.35
C ILE A 168 28.81 13.22 7.55
N PRO A 169 27.97 12.17 7.40
CA PRO A 169 27.74 11.19 8.47
C PRO A 169 29.07 10.67 9.03
N ARG A 170 29.26 10.77 10.35
CA ARG A 170 30.49 10.31 11.02
C ARG A 170 30.25 9.34 12.16
N TYR A 171 29.23 9.56 12.98
CA TYR A 171 28.96 8.72 14.14
C TYR A 171 27.52 8.25 14.15
N VAL A 172 27.28 7.06 14.72
CA VAL A 172 25.93 6.55 14.97
C VAL A 172 25.80 6.02 16.38
N THR A 173 24.59 6.01 16.90
CA THR A 173 24.23 5.32 18.15
C THR A 173 23.41 4.08 17.86
N ALA A 174 23.61 3.05 18.68
CA ALA A 174 22.76 1.86 18.70
C ALA A 174 22.52 1.41 20.15
N VAL A 175 21.36 0.80 20.43
CA VAL A 175 21.02 0.31 21.78
C VAL A 175 21.83 -0.94 22.15
N SER A 176 22.35 -1.68 21.17
CA SER A 176 23.28 -2.78 21.43
C SER A 176 24.20 -3.08 20.25
N HIS A 177 25.18 -3.96 20.45
CA HIS A 177 25.99 -4.56 19.38
C HIS A 177 25.47 -5.95 18.95
N SER A 178 24.18 -6.21 19.12
CA SER A 178 23.52 -7.48 18.75
C SER A 178 23.37 -7.64 17.24
N ASP A 179 23.54 -8.87 16.75
CA ASP A 179 23.25 -9.31 15.39
C ASP A 179 22.11 -10.36 15.32
N VAL A 180 21.28 -10.39 16.37
CA VAL A 180 20.10 -11.26 16.47
C VAL A 180 18.86 -10.40 16.38
N ALA A 181 17.83 -10.88 15.68
CA ALA A 181 16.54 -10.21 15.56
C ALA A 181 16.04 -9.74 16.93
N SER A 182 15.76 -8.44 17.05
CA SER A 182 15.28 -7.81 18.29
C SER A 182 16.18 -7.96 19.52
N GLY A 183 17.45 -8.39 19.36
CA GLY A 183 18.34 -8.79 20.46
C GLY A 183 18.78 -7.65 21.38
N TRP A 184 18.54 -6.40 21.00
CA TRP A 184 18.77 -5.21 21.82
C TRP A 184 17.80 -5.09 23.00
N ARG A 185 16.60 -5.69 22.96
CA ARG A 185 15.53 -5.50 23.96
C ARG A 185 15.95 -5.87 25.40
N HIS A 186 16.84 -6.85 25.54
CA HIS A 186 17.37 -7.30 26.83
C HIS A 186 18.65 -6.56 27.27
N ARG A 187 19.11 -5.58 26.49
CA ARG A 187 20.38 -4.85 26.70
C ARG A 187 20.19 -3.35 26.81
N ARG A 188 18.98 -2.90 27.16
CA ARG A 188 18.60 -1.48 27.22
C ARG A 188 19.31 -0.70 28.33
N SER A 189 19.74 -1.37 29.40
CA SER A 189 20.40 -0.78 30.57
C SER A 189 21.82 -0.28 30.29
N ASP A 190 22.60 -1.01 29.49
CA ASP A 190 24.05 -0.84 29.40
C ASP A 190 24.64 -1.34 28.06
N GLY A 191 23.81 -1.87 27.15
CA GLY A 191 24.27 -2.41 25.87
C GLY A 191 24.68 -1.35 24.85
N GLY A 192 24.30 -0.10 25.06
CA GLY A 192 24.38 0.97 24.10
C GLY A 192 25.81 1.34 23.70
N VAL A 193 25.96 1.69 22.42
CA VAL A 193 27.24 1.98 21.80
C VAL A 193 27.20 3.22 20.92
N VAL A 194 28.37 3.84 20.73
CA VAL A 194 28.63 4.83 19.69
C VAL A 194 29.64 4.24 18.71
N ILE A 195 29.37 4.34 17.41
CA ILE A 195 30.19 3.75 16.35
C ILE A 195 30.70 4.86 15.43
N ASP A 196 31.99 4.84 15.11
CA ASP A 196 32.57 5.66 14.04
C ASP A 196 32.33 4.99 12.69
N ILE A 197 31.66 5.70 11.78
CA ILE A 197 31.26 5.18 10.46
C ILE A 197 32.50 4.92 9.59
N GLN A 198 33.55 5.74 9.68
CA GLN A 198 34.71 5.62 8.80
C GLN A 198 35.61 4.45 9.23
N THR A 199 35.86 4.30 10.53
CA THR A 199 36.74 3.22 11.02
C THR A 199 35.97 1.94 11.34
N HIS A 200 34.65 2.02 11.47
CA HIS A 200 33.76 0.97 11.98
C HIS A 200 34.00 0.57 13.45
N ASP A 201 34.79 1.36 14.19
CA ASP A 201 35.09 1.08 15.59
C ASP A 201 33.97 1.55 16.51
N ILE A 202 33.73 0.77 17.56
CA ILE A 202 32.89 1.20 18.68
C ILE A 202 33.73 2.09 19.59
N ILE A 203 33.45 3.39 19.57
CA ILE A 203 34.22 4.41 20.30
C ILE A 203 33.72 4.67 21.71
N ALA A 204 32.49 4.26 22.04
CA ALA A 204 31.95 4.31 23.41
C ALA A 204 31.01 3.11 23.66
N ARG A 205 30.97 2.62 24.91
CA ARG A 205 30.16 1.46 25.36
C ARG A 205 29.52 1.75 26.72
N GLY A 206 28.60 0.88 27.15
CA GLY A 206 28.02 0.98 28.49
C GLY A 206 26.90 2.00 28.59
N LEU A 207 26.39 2.50 27.46
CA LEU A 207 25.33 3.50 27.44
C LEU A 207 23.96 2.83 27.61
N SER A 208 23.02 3.52 28.25
CA SER A 208 21.64 3.07 28.37
C SER A 208 20.79 3.76 27.30
N MET A 209 20.45 3.02 26.24
CA MET A 209 19.65 3.53 25.12
C MET A 209 20.13 4.91 24.61
N PRO A 210 21.35 5.05 24.07
CA PRO A 210 21.85 6.33 23.59
C PRO A 210 21.05 6.82 22.37
N HIS A 211 20.62 8.08 22.32
CA HIS A 211 19.84 8.67 21.23
C HIS A 211 20.40 10.02 20.76
N SER A 212 19.99 10.41 19.55
CA SER A 212 20.16 11.74 18.98
C SER A 212 21.58 12.30 19.08
N PRO A 213 22.62 11.57 18.60
CA PRO A 213 23.97 12.07 18.65
C PRO A 213 24.13 13.27 17.71
N ARG A 214 24.90 14.27 18.13
CA ARG A 214 25.15 15.51 17.36
C ARG A 214 26.60 15.94 17.56
N TRP A 215 27.28 16.24 16.47
CA TRP A 215 28.59 16.89 16.55
C TRP A 215 28.40 18.40 16.65
N TYR A 216 28.80 19.00 17.77
CA TYR A 216 28.60 20.42 18.02
C TYR A 216 29.74 21.01 18.85
N GLN A 217 30.23 22.18 18.42
CA GLN A 217 31.37 22.88 19.05
C GLN A 217 32.58 21.96 19.33
N GLY A 218 32.91 21.07 18.37
CA GLY A 218 34.07 20.17 18.46
C GLY A 218 33.91 18.95 19.36
N LYS A 219 32.70 18.69 19.88
CA LYS A 219 32.38 17.52 20.72
C LYS A 219 31.24 16.70 20.13
N LEU A 220 31.22 15.40 20.44
CA LEU A 220 30.12 14.50 20.12
C LEU A 220 29.14 14.44 21.30
N TRP A 221 28.06 15.20 21.21
CA TRP A 221 26.98 15.24 22.20
C TRP A 221 25.94 14.17 21.92
N LEU A 222 25.28 13.64 22.96
CA LEU A 222 24.17 12.69 22.82
C LEU A 222 23.31 12.64 24.09
N LEU A 223 22.16 11.99 23.96
CA LEU A 223 21.26 11.68 25.07
C LEU A 223 21.51 10.25 25.53
N ASN A 224 21.92 10.07 26.79
CA ASN A 224 21.94 8.75 27.42
C ASN A 224 20.55 8.47 27.99
N SER A 225 19.59 8.22 27.10
CA SER A 225 18.16 8.36 27.38
C SER A 225 17.65 7.45 28.48
N GLY A 226 18.20 6.25 28.59
CA GLY A 226 17.83 5.28 29.62
C GLY A 226 18.34 5.63 31.03
N THR A 227 19.22 6.63 31.16
CA THR A 227 19.60 7.23 32.45
C THR A 227 19.04 8.65 32.64
N GLY A 228 18.51 9.28 31.59
CA GLY A 228 18.04 10.67 31.60
C GLY A 228 19.17 11.70 31.56
N ASP A 229 20.40 11.32 31.22
CA ASP A 229 21.52 12.28 31.20
C ASP A 229 21.76 12.82 29.78
N PHE A 230 21.92 14.14 29.68
CA PHE A 230 22.48 14.83 28.52
C PHE A 230 23.98 15.04 28.73
N GLY A 231 24.80 14.77 27.70
CA GLY A 231 26.25 14.85 27.82
C GLY A 231 26.99 14.65 26.50
N TYR A 232 28.30 14.41 26.59
CA TYR A 232 29.17 14.21 25.43
C TYR A 232 30.15 13.06 25.63
N ILE A 233 30.68 12.54 24.52
CA ILE A 233 31.75 11.55 24.54
C ILE A 233 33.11 12.23 24.58
N GLU A 234 33.93 11.83 25.54
CA GLU A 234 35.33 12.25 25.66
C GLU A 234 36.17 11.04 26.06
N ASN A 235 37.27 10.80 25.34
CA ASN A 235 38.16 9.65 25.56
C ASN A 235 37.45 8.28 25.63
N GLY A 236 36.34 8.14 24.91
CA GLY A 236 35.54 6.91 24.84
C GLY A 236 34.57 6.69 26.00
N GLU A 237 34.47 7.65 26.93
CA GLU A 237 33.52 7.65 28.04
C GLU A 237 32.45 8.73 27.86
N PHE A 238 31.28 8.50 28.44
CA PHE A 238 30.20 9.49 28.46
C PHE A 238 30.31 10.40 29.67
N VAL A 239 30.50 11.69 29.41
CA VAL A 239 30.56 12.76 30.41
C VAL A 239 29.18 13.38 30.53
N ALA A 240 28.47 13.06 31.61
CA ALA A 240 27.17 13.64 31.92
C ALA A 240 27.30 15.12 32.29
N VAL A 241 26.46 15.97 31.70
CA VAL A 241 26.43 17.42 31.93
C VAL A 241 25.18 17.83 32.71
N THR A 242 24.01 17.35 32.29
CA THR A 242 22.73 17.71 32.90
C THR A 242 21.85 16.48 33.01
N PHE A 243 21.22 16.29 34.18
CA PHE A 243 20.15 15.31 34.33
C PHE A 243 18.82 15.93 33.88
N CYS A 244 18.17 15.28 32.93
CA CYS A 244 16.88 15.64 32.38
C CYS A 244 15.83 14.66 32.94
N PRO A 245 14.79 15.12 33.65
CA PRO A 245 13.82 14.24 34.32
C PRO A 245 12.82 13.64 33.32
N GLY A 246 13.26 12.76 32.43
CA GLY A 246 12.46 12.11 31.40
C GLY A 246 13.34 11.32 30.44
N TYR A 247 12.72 10.51 29.59
CA TYR A 247 13.43 9.76 28.55
C TYR A 247 13.81 10.70 27.41
N GLY A 248 15.11 10.91 27.20
CA GLY A 248 15.61 11.83 26.18
C GLY A 248 15.34 11.36 24.75
N ARG A 249 14.67 12.18 23.94
CA ARG A 249 14.48 11.99 22.50
C ARG A 249 14.48 13.32 21.77
N GLY A 250 15.33 13.44 20.75
CA GLY A 250 15.53 14.68 20.00
C GLY A 250 16.53 15.62 20.66
N LEU A 251 17.51 16.07 19.88
CA LEU A 251 18.58 16.97 20.31
C LEU A 251 18.92 17.95 19.19
N ALA A 252 18.85 19.24 19.51
CA ALA A 252 19.27 20.33 18.65
C ALA A 252 20.11 21.35 19.44
N PHE A 253 20.77 22.26 18.72
CA PHE A 253 21.65 23.27 19.31
C PHE A 253 21.38 24.65 18.72
N VAL A 254 21.47 25.68 19.59
CA VAL A 254 21.33 27.09 19.22
C VAL A 254 22.36 27.89 20.02
N GLY A 255 23.38 28.42 19.34
CA GLY A 255 24.46 29.16 20.00
C GLY A 255 25.16 28.35 21.09
N ASP A 256 25.08 28.81 22.33
CA ASP A 256 25.66 28.12 23.50
C ASP A 256 24.64 27.25 24.25
N PHE A 257 23.54 26.88 23.61
CA PHE A 257 22.44 26.12 24.24
C PHE A 257 22.13 24.82 23.49
N ALA A 258 21.79 23.77 24.26
CA ALA A 258 21.13 22.58 23.77
C ALA A 258 19.62 22.66 23.98
N VAL A 259 18.86 22.11 23.03
CA VAL A 259 17.42 21.92 23.10
C VAL A 259 17.16 20.41 23.14
N VAL A 260 16.68 19.92 24.29
CA VAL A 260 16.51 18.49 24.58
C VAL A 260 15.03 18.16 24.71
N GLY A 261 14.54 17.20 23.93
CA GLY A 261 13.18 16.65 24.09
C GLY A 261 13.12 15.51 25.10
N LEU A 262 12.00 15.43 25.83
CA LEU A 262 11.75 14.46 26.88
C LEU A 262 10.38 13.78 26.72
N SER A 263 10.34 12.52 27.14
CA SER A 263 9.15 11.66 27.13
C SER A 263 8.93 10.98 28.48
N LYS A 264 7.65 10.71 28.80
CA LYS A 264 7.20 9.90 29.94
C LYS A 264 7.21 8.39 29.60
N PRO A 265 7.17 7.50 30.62
CA PRO A 265 7.08 6.07 30.36
C PRO A 265 5.73 5.70 29.74
N ARG A 266 5.73 4.67 28.89
CA ARG A 266 4.49 4.14 28.28
C ARG A 266 3.64 3.33 29.27
N ASP A 267 4.28 2.62 30.22
CA ASP A 267 3.63 1.66 31.13
C ASP A 267 3.77 2.03 32.61
N TYR A 268 3.36 3.26 33.00
CA TYR A 268 3.45 3.83 34.37
C TYR A 268 4.88 3.97 34.97
N HIS A 269 5.85 3.14 34.58
CA HIS A 269 7.25 3.12 35.04
C HIS A 269 8.22 2.82 33.87
N PHE A 270 9.47 3.28 33.97
CA PHE A 270 10.53 3.00 32.99
C PHE A 270 11.14 1.59 33.19
N SER A 271 10.38 0.54 32.86
CA SER A 271 10.80 -0.85 33.09
C SER A 271 12.08 -1.23 32.32
N GLY A 272 13.11 -1.65 33.06
CA GLY A 272 14.41 -2.07 32.53
C GLY A 272 15.39 -0.93 32.24
N LEU A 273 15.16 0.28 32.77
CA LEU A 273 16.02 1.46 32.60
C LEU A 273 16.40 2.07 33.96
N LEU A 274 17.61 2.60 34.07
CA LEU A 274 18.14 3.24 35.29
C LEU A 274 17.47 4.60 35.58
N LEU A 275 16.77 5.17 34.60
CA LEU A 275 16.06 6.45 34.72
C LEU A 275 15.06 6.44 35.88
N GLY A 276 14.31 5.35 36.08
CA GLY A 276 13.35 5.25 37.18
C GLY A 276 14.01 5.41 38.55
N GLU A 277 15.15 4.73 38.76
CA GLU A 277 15.93 4.82 39.99
C GLU A 277 16.50 6.23 40.18
N LYS A 278 17.02 6.85 39.11
CA LYS A 278 17.56 8.22 39.17
C LYS A 278 16.50 9.27 39.49
N LEU A 279 15.30 9.14 38.90
CA LEU A 279 14.16 10.01 39.21
C LEU A 279 13.79 9.92 40.70
N GLN A 280 13.73 8.70 41.24
CA GLN A 280 13.48 8.48 42.66
C GLN A 280 14.58 9.06 43.56
N GLN A 281 15.85 8.81 43.22
CA GLN A 281 17.01 9.35 43.94
C GLN A 281 17.05 10.88 43.96
N LYS A 282 16.62 11.51 42.86
CA LYS A 282 16.57 12.97 42.71
C LYS A 282 15.25 13.59 43.14
N GLN A 283 14.30 12.79 43.64
CA GLN A 283 12.95 13.24 44.02
C GLN A 283 12.25 14.03 42.91
N ALA A 284 12.40 13.55 41.67
CA ALA A 284 11.83 14.17 40.48
C ALA A 284 10.78 13.26 39.84
N GLU A 285 9.75 13.87 39.26
CA GLU A 285 8.78 13.18 38.41
C GLU A 285 9.21 13.25 36.94
N ALA A 286 8.85 12.23 36.16
CA ALA A 286 9.09 12.22 34.72
C ALA A 286 8.26 13.30 34.02
N ARG A 287 8.83 13.99 33.04
CA ARG A 287 8.21 15.08 32.29
C ARG A 287 8.25 14.82 30.78
N CYS A 288 7.21 15.27 30.08
CA CYS A 288 7.18 15.35 28.61
C CYS A 288 7.29 16.82 28.18
N GLY A 289 8.17 17.13 27.24
CA GLY A 289 8.41 18.52 26.82
C GLY A 289 9.83 18.78 26.35
N ILE A 290 10.23 20.05 26.30
CA ILE A 290 11.60 20.45 25.94
C ILE A 290 12.29 21.21 27.05
N LEU A 291 13.60 21.01 27.17
CA LEU A 291 14.50 21.76 28.04
C LEU A 291 15.53 22.51 27.20
N ILE A 292 15.81 23.76 27.58
CA ILE A 292 16.91 24.57 27.05
C ILE A 292 18.04 24.55 28.08
N ILE A 293 19.20 24.06 27.69
CA ILE A 293 20.34 23.82 28.59
C ILE A 293 21.52 24.67 28.12
N ASP A 294 22.08 25.50 28.99
CA ASP A 294 23.32 26.22 28.73
C ASP A 294 24.52 25.25 28.77
N LEU A 295 25.25 25.15 27.66
CA LEU A 295 26.36 24.22 27.50
C LEU A 295 27.57 24.53 28.37
N LYS A 296 27.74 25.79 28.80
CA LYS A 296 28.88 26.21 29.62
C LYS A 296 28.65 25.85 31.09
N THR A 297 27.42 25.98 31.56
CA THR A 297 27.07 25.80 32.97
C THR A 297 26.39 24.47 33.26
N GLY A 298 25.77 23.85 32.27
CA GLY A 298 24.91 22.66 32.44
C GLY A 298 23.53 22.99 33.03
N ASN A 299 23.20 24.27 33.21
CA ASN A 299 21.93 24.68 33.81
C ASN A 299 20.78 24.62 32.80
N ILE A 300 19.62 24.16 33.26
CA ILE A 300 18.36 24.31 32.52
C ILE A 300 17.92 25.77 32.67
N VAL A 301 17.92 26.52 31.57
CA VAL A 301 17.57 27.96 31.57
C VAL A 301 16.11 28.20 31.23
N GLU A 302 15.54 27.43 30.30
CA GLU A 302 14.13 27.55 29.89
C GLU A 302 13.52 26.17 29.62
N TRP A 303 12.20 26.08 29.60
CA TRP A 303 11.46 24.84 29.35
C TRP A 303 10.07 25.10 28.78
N LEU A 304 9.52 24.09 28.10
CA LEU A 304 8.12 24.02 27.69
C LEU A 304 7.57 22.63 27.99
N ASP A 305 6.38 22.58 28.58
CA ASP A 305 5.73 21.38 29.10
C ASP A 305 4.63 20.89 28.16
N MET A 306 4.70 19.62 27.77
CA MET A 306 3.78 18.97 26.86
C MET A 306 2.82 18.00 27.56
N ASP A 307 2.91 17.84 28.88
CA ASP A 307 2.22 16.79 29.63
C ASP A 307 0.69 16.78 29.45
N THR A 308 0.09 17.95 29.20
CA THR A 308 -1.35 18.09 28.96
C THR A 308 -1.78 17.69 27.54
N GLU A 309 -0.83 17.60 26.61
CA GLU A 309 -1.08 17.43 25.17
C GLU A 309 -0.50 16.12 24.62
N ALA A 310 0.62 15.64 25.17
CA ALA A 310 1.30 14.41 24.80
C ALA A 310 2.18 13.90 25.94
N THR A 311 2.33 12.58 26.06
CA THR A 311 3.24 11.93 27.01
C THR A 311 4.55 11.48 26.36
N GLU A 312 4.65 11.55 25.03
CA GLU A 312 5.85 11.14 24.27
C GLU A 312 6.19 12.14 23.16
N LEU A 313 7.43 12.62 23.18
CA LEU A 313 8.12 13.22 22.04
C LEU A 313 9.02 12.19 21.34
N TYR A 314 9.17 12.33 20.03
CA TYR A 314 10.04 11.48 19.24
C TYR A 314 11.29 12.19 18.75
N ASP A 315 11.15 13.39 18.19
CA ASP A 315 12.29 14.21 17.77
C ASP A 315 12.03 15.71 18.00
N VAL A 316 13.13 16.47 18.05
CA VAL A 316 13.17 17.92 18.25
C VAL A 316 14.15 18.52 17.25
N ALA A 317 13.67 19.49 16.47
CA ALA A 317 14.48 20.23 15.52
C ALA A 317 14.26 21.74 15.64
N ILE A 318 15.22 22.52 15.14
CA ILE A 318 15.19 23.99 15.21
C ILE A 318 15.15 24.57 13.80
N PHE A 319 14.24 25.51 13.58
CA PHE A 319 14.26 26.35 12.39
C PHE A 319 15.12 27.60 12.66
N PRO A 320 16.31 27.71 12.04
CA PRO A 320 17.13 28.91 12.17
C PRO A 320 16.49 30.06 11.39
N GLN A 321 16.52 31.27 11.95
CA GLN A 321 16.02 32.50 11.32
C GLN A 321 14.52 32.49 11.00
N VAL A 322 13.74 31.72 11.75
CA VAL A 322 12.28 31.63 11.59
C VAL A 322 11.62 31.85 12.93
N GLN A 323 10.73 32.84 13.01
CA GLN A 323 10.06 33.26 14.24
C GLN A 323 8.72 32.56 14.43
N CYS A 324 7.88 32.48 13.39
CA CYS A 324 6.52 31.96 13.50
C CYS A 324 6.16 31.06 12.31
N PRO A 325 6.63 29.81 12.31
CA PRO A 325 6.40 28.90 11.20
C PRO A 325 4.96 28.37 11.18
N MET A 326 4.50 28.05 9.98
CA MET A 326 3.27 27.29 9.71
C MET A 326 3.58 26.16 8.73
N ALA A 327 2.91 25.02 8.87
CA ALA A 327 2.88 23.99 7.84
C ALA A 327 1.45 23.76 7.30
N LEU A 328 1.31 22.99 6.23
CA LEU A 328 0.02 22.44 5.81
C LEU A 328 0.01 20.92 5.94
N GLY A 329 -1.09 20.39 6.47
CA GLY A 329 -1.37 18.96 6.52
C GLY A 329 -2.45 18.56 5.50
N PHE A 330 -2.65 17.25 5.33
CA PHE A 330 -3.58 16.70 4.34
C PHE A 330 -5.05 16.70 4.81
N LYS A 331 -5.30 16.60 6.12
CA LYS A 331 -6.66 16.47 6.66
C LYS A 331 -7.47 17.77 6.70
N SER A 332 -6.84 18.93 6.88
CA SER A 332 -7.57 20.16 7.23
C SER A 332 -8.19 20.92 6.04
N GLY A 333 -8.27 20.32 4.85
CA GLY A 333 -8.80 20.92 3.62
C GLY A 333 -8.03 22.15 3.07
N ASN A 334 -7.07 22.70 3.81
CA ASN A 334 -6.34 23.91 3.47
C ASN A 334 -5.42 23.73 2.26
N ILE A 335 -4.82 22.55 2.13
CA ILE A 335 -3.97 22.22 0.98
C ILE A 335 -4.75 22.20 -0.33
N ALA A 336 -6.03 21.78 -0.30
CA ALA A 336 -6.88 21.69 -1.50
C ALA A 336 -7.16 23.04 -2.16
N LYS A 337 -7.00 24.15 -1.42
CA LYS A 337 -7.22 25.52 -1.92
C LYS A 337 -5.93 26.31 -2.14
N LEU A 338 -4.76 25.76 -1.79
CA LEU A 338 -3.49 26.43 -1.97
C LEU A 338 -2.85 25.98 -3.29
N VAL A 339 -2.99 26.81 -4.32
CA VAL A 339 -2.25 26.67 -5.58
C VAL A 339 -1.25 27.83 -5.65
N THR A 340 0.04 27.51 -5.51
CA THR A 340 1.13 28.48 -5.72
C THR A 340 1.64 28.32 -7.14
N ILE A 341 1.56 29.38 -7.94
CA ILE A 341 2.09 29.39 -9.30
C ILE A 341 3.51 29.94 -9.22
N GLY A 342 4.51 29.08 -9.44
CA GLY A 342 5.87 29.56 -9.62
C GLY A 342 5.94 30.41 -10.88
N SER A 343 6.71 31.51 -10.84
CA SER A 343 7.22 32.09 -12.08
C SER A 343 7.93 30.98 -12.86
N PRO A 344 7.93 30.98 -14.21
CA PRO A 344 8.72 30.04 -14.97
C PRO A 344 10.15 30.13 -14.44
N THR A 345 10.56 29.12 -13.67
CA THR A 345 11.95 28.92 -13.32
C THR A 345 12.66 29.02 -14.65
N LYS A 346 13.60 29.97 -14.78
CA LYS A 346 14.54 29.98 -15.90
C LYS A 346 14.99 28.54 -16.06
N THR A 347 14.53 27.88 -17.12
CA THR A 347 14.86 26.49 -17.38
C THR A 347 16.36 26.50 -17.57
N GLN A 348 17.10 25.99 -16.58
CA GLN A 348 18.54 25.84 -16.74
C GLN A 348 18.74 24.93 -17.95
N LYS A 349 19.48 25.44 -18.94
CA LYS A 349 19.63 24.87 -20.27
C LYS A 349 20.55 23.65 -20.19
N LYS A 350 20.23 22.60 -20.95
CA LYS A 350 21.14 21.48 -21.20
C LYS A 350 21.76 21.68 -22.58
N VAL A 351 23.09 21.80 -22.64
CA VAL A 351 23.78 22.33 -23.82
C VAL A 351 24.82 21.36 -24.38
N ILE A 352 24.77 21.09 -25.68
CA ILE A 352 25.86 20.43 -26.41
C ILE A 352 26.70 21.52 -27.08
N SER A 353 27.92 21.73 -26.59
CA SER A 353 28.81 22.81 -26.97
C SER A 353 29.84 22.38 -28.01
N PHE A 354 29.94 23.16 -29.09
CA PHE A 354 30.84 22.92 -30.22
C PHE A 354 31.70 24.16 -30.52
N SER A 355 32.95 23.96 -30.90
CA SER A 355 33.79 25.01 -31.51
C SER A 355 33.75 24.85 -33.03
N LEU A 356 33.31 25.89 -33.75
CA LEU A 356 33.29 25.90 -35.21
C LEU A 356 34.20 27.04 -35.69
N TRP A 357 35.24 26.68 -36.44
CA TRP A 357 36.27 27.61 -36.89
C TRP A 357 36.72 27.24 -38.30
N GLY A 358 37.13 28.24 -39.07
CA GLY A 358 37.73 28.06 -40.39
C GLY A 358 36.76 27.79 -41.55
N HIS A 359 37.25 28.04 -42.77
CA HIS A 359 36.54 27.80 -44.03
C HIS A 359 36.59 26.31 -44.48
N ASP A 360 37.13 25.39 -43.65
CA ASP A 360 37.21 23.98 -44.03
C ASP A 360 35.81 23.37 -44.19
N PRO A 361 35.44 22.82 -45.36
CA PRO A 361 34.13 22.23 -45.60
C PRO A 361 33.77 21.12 -44.61
N ILE A 362 34.74 20.40 -44.05
CA ILE A 362 34.51 19.25 -43.16
C ILE A 362 33.85 19.69 -41.86
N TYR A 363 34.35 20.75 -41.22
CA TYR A 363 33.77 21.27 -39.96
C TYR A 363 32.38 21.87 -40.18
N ASN A 364 32.19 22.54 -41.33
CA ASN A 364 30.89 23.12 -41.70
C ASN A 364 29.83 22.04 -41.97
N ILE A 365 30.18 20.96 -42.68
CA ILE A 365 29.29 19.80 -42.90
C ILE A 365 29.01 19.08 -41.59
N GLY A 366 30.03 18.91 -40.74
CA GLY A 366 29.91 18.28 -39.43
C GLY A 366 28.96 19.03 -38.50
N ALA A 367 29.06 20.36 -38.45
CA ALA A 367 28.18 21.21 -37.65
C ALA A 367 26.70 21.05 -38.03
N ILE A 368 26.37 21.09 -39.32
CA ILE A 368 24.99 20.91 -39.82
C ILE A 368 24.45 19.53 -39.45
N LYS A 369 25.24 18.47 -39.64
CA LYS A 369 24.82 17.10 -39.31
C LYS A 369 24.63 16.90 -37.80
N ASN A 370 25.50 17.50 -36.98
CA ASN A 370 25.37 17.44 -35.52
C ASN A 370 24.13 18.18 -35.03
N ALA A 371 23.80 19.32 -35.61
CA ALA A 371 22.54 19.97 -35.33
C ALA A 371 21.37 19.00 -35.60
N GLU A 372 21.36 18.27 -36.73
CA GLU A 372 20.31 17.30 -37.14
C GLU A 372 20.16 16.15 -36.16
N LEU A 373 21.28 15.56 -35.81
CA LEU A 373 21.31 14.38 -34.98
C LEU A 373 20.94 14.71 -33.53
N ALA A 374 21.22 15.91 -33.05
CA ALA A 374 20.86 16.35 -31.70
C ALA A 374 19.34 16.28 -31.44
N LEU A 375 18.48 16.68 -32.38
CA LEU A 375 17.02 16.56 -32.22
C LEU A 375 16.58 15.11 -32.01
N LYS A 376 17.25 14.17 -32.68
CA LYS A 376 16.91 12.75 -32.66
C LYS A 376 17.48 12.03 -31.44
N ILE A 377 18.67 12.44 -30.98
CA ILE A 377 19.43 11.74 -29.93
C ILE A 377 19.22 12.37 -28.56
N TYR A 378 19.20 13.70 -28.47
CA TYR A 378 19.01 14.46 -27.24
C TYR A 378 17.84 15.46 -27.40
N PRO A 379 16.59 14.98 -27.54
CA PRO A 379 15.45 15.86 -27.69
C PRO A 379 15.31 16.80 -26.48
N GLY A 380 15.13 18.10 -26.75
CA GLY A 380 15.03 19.15 -25.73
C GLY A 380 16.36 19.78 -25.28
N TRP A 381 17.51 19.31 -25.80
CA TRP A 381 18.82 19.93 -25.56
C TRP A 381 19.14 21.00 -26.61
N ILE A 382 19.97 21.97 -26.24
CA ILE A 382 20.40 23.07 -27.12
C ILE A 382 21.79 22.77 -27.68
N CYS A 383 21.97 22.84 -29.01
CA CYS A 383 23.29 22.82 -29.62
C CYS A 383 23.86 24.23 -29.69
N ARG A 384 24.95 24.49 -28.97
CA ARG A 384 25.59 25.80 -28.96
C ARG A 384 26.90 25.77 -29.75
N PHE A 385 26.96 26.51 -30.84
CA PHE A 385 28.15 26.66 -31.68
C PHE A 385 28.84 27.99 -31.38
N TYR A 386 30.07 27.91 -30.90
CA TYR A 386 30.96 29.06 -30.76
C TYR A 386 31.71 29.24 -32.06
N VAL A 387 31.42 30.33 -32.78
CA VAL A 387 31.87 30.55 -34.17
C VAL A 387 32.88 31.68 -34.25
N ASP A 388 33.95 31.52 -35.04
CA ASP A 388 34.82 32.64 -35.43
C ASP A 388 34.28 33.39 -36.67
N GLU A 389 34.91 34.50 -36.99
CA GLU A 389 34.58 35.35 -38.15
C GLU A 389 34.87 34.72 -39.52
N THR A 390 35.55 33.56 -39.56
CA THR A 390 35.96 32.89 -40.80
C THR A 390 34.97 31.80 -41.26
N VAL A 391 33.94 31.49 -40.46
CA VAL A 391 32.88 30.54 -40.81
C VAL A 391 32.00 31.10 -41.94
N PRO A 392 31.77 30.35 -43.04
CA PRO A 392 30.97 30.82 -44.16
C PRO A 392 29.54 31.21 -43.76
N LYS A 393 29.07 32.37 -44.26
CA LYS A 393 27.75 32.94 -43.96
C LYS A 393 26.59 31.96 -44.24
N GLU A 394 26.69 31.18 -45.32
CA GLU A 394 25.69 30.16 -45.68
C GLU A 394 25.53 29.08 -44.59
N THR A 395 26.63 28.68 -43.95
CA THR A 395 26.60 27.69 -42.86
C THR A 395 25.92 28.26 -41.62
N LEU A 396 26.19 29.53 -41.30
CA LEU A 396 25.54 30.22 -40.18
C LEU A 396 24.03 30.38 -40.41
N GLU A 397 23.63 30.76 -41.62
CA GLU A 397 22.21 30.87 -42.00
C GLU A 397 21.49 29.52 -41.85
N ARG A 398 22.10 28.42 -42.30
CA ARG A 398 21.52 27.08 -42.17
C ARG A 398 21.44 26.60 -40.72
N LEU A 399 22.44 26.87 -39.88
CA LEU A 399 22.41 26.52 -38.45
C LEU A 399 21.35 27.34 -37.70
N SER A 400 21.21 28.62 -38.04
CA SER A 400 20.25 29.52 -37.39
C SER A 400 18.78 29.22 -37.69
N ALA A 401 18.50 28.42 -38.73
CA ALA A 401 17.14 28.04 -39.10
C ALA A 401 16.46 27.12 -38.08
N TRP A 402 17.19 26.62 -37.07
CA TRP A 402 16.75 25.57 -36.17
C TRP A 402 16.59 26.08 -34.75
N ASN A 403 15.40 25.87 -34.18
CA ASN A 403 14.98 26.47 -32.91
C ASN A 403 15.78 25.97 -31.69
N HIS A 404 16.50 24.86 -31.79
CA HIS A 404 17.35 24.29 -30.73
C HIS A 404 18.85 24.59 -30.92
N VAL A 405 19.21 25.50 -31.83
CA VAL A 405 20.59 25.89 -32.10
C VAL A 405 20.86 27.31 -31.61
N GLU A 406 21.93 27.49 -30.84
CA GLU A 406 22.45 28.80 -30.43
C GLU A 406 23.80 29.05 -31.10
N ILE A 407 23.93 30.14 -31.85
CA ILE A 407 25.20 30.57 -32.44
C ILE A 407 25.75 31.70 -31.61
N ILE A 408 26.93 31.52 -31.03
CA ILE A 408 27.60 32.54 -30.24
C ILE A 408 28.81 33.05 -31.04
N PRO A 409 28.75 34.25 -31.62
CA PRO A 409 29.88 34.84 -32.35
C PRO A 409 30.98 35.24 -31.37
N MET A 410 32.19 34.73 -31.60
CA MET A 410 33.36 35.04 -30.79
C MET A 410 34.19 36.13 -31.49
N GLN A 411 34.40 37.26 -30.81
CA GLN A 411 35.38 38.26 -31.24
C GLN A 411 36.75 37.84 -30.68
N THR A 412 37.74 37.58 -31.54
CA THR A 412 39.14 37.48 -31.08
C THR A 412 39.55 38.86 -30.53
N PRO A 413 40.11 39.07 -29.32
CA PRO A 413 40.89 38.15 -28.47
C PRO A 413 40.61 38.22 -26.94
N SER A 414 40.53 37.08 -26.25
CA SER A 414 40.81 37.01 -24.80
C SER A 414 42.01 36.10 -24.54
N GLN A 415 42.99 36.63 -23.81
CA GLN A 415 44.28 36.01 -23.56
C GLN A 415 44.07 34.63 -22.89
N ASN A 416 44.56 33.58 -23.54
CA ASN A 416 44.80 32.20 -23.06
C ASN A 416 43.88 31.06 -23.55
N CYS A 417 42.94 31.24 -24.50
CA CYS A 417 42.19 30.13 -25.10
C CYS A 417 42.31 30.09 -26.63
N THR A 418 42.81 28.99 -27.20
CA THR A 418 42.80 28.75 -28.67
C THR A 418 41.39 28.36 -29.14
N GLY A 419 41.07 28.52 -30.43
CA GLY A 419 39.71 28.33 -30.98
C GLY A 419 39.06 26.96 -30.68
N SER A 420 39.86 25.92 -30.48
CA SER A 420 39.40 24.59 -30.05
C SER A 420 38.89 24.55 -28.60
N PHE A 421 39.07 25.59 -27.78
CA PHE A 421 38.64 25.58 -26.38
C PHE A 421 37.42 26.45 -26.09
N TRP A 422 36.86 27.15 -27.08
CA TRP A 422 35.66 27.98 -26.86
C TRP A 422 34.41 27.20 -26.44
N ARG A 423 34.26 25.95 -26.89
CA ARG A 423 33.19 25.05 -26.42
C ARG A 423 33.14 24.83 -24.91
N PHE A 424 34.22 25.12 -24.18
CA PHE A 424 34.25 25.05 -22.71
C PHE A 424 33.63 26.29 -22.04
N LEU A 425 33.32 27.36 -22.78
CA LEU A 425 32.72 28.57 -22.21
C LEU A 425 31.30 28.35 -21.67
N ALA A 426 30.59 27.31 -22.14
CA ALA A 426 29.27 26.95 -21.61
C ALA A 426 29.31 26.58 -20.13
N LEU A 427 30.46 26.13 -19.61
CA LEU A 427 30.65 25.80 -18.20
C LEU A 427 30.58 27.01 -17.27
N ASN A 428 30.76 28.21 -17.82
CA ASN A 428 30.70 29.46 -17.09
C ASN A 428 29.35 30.19 -17.31
N ASP A 429 28.41 29.60 -18.05
CA ASP A 429 27.08 30.17 -18.27
C ASP A 429 26.16 29.79 -17.09
N PRO A 430 25.71 30.77 -16.27
CA PRO A 430 24.88 30.51 -15.10
C PRO A 430 23.48 29.97 -15.45
N ASP A 431 23.05 30.12 -16.71
CA ASP A 431 21.78 29.60 -17.21
C ASP A 431 21.93 28.16 -17.78
N VAL A 432 23.12 27.52 -17.70
CA VAL A 432 23.38 26.13 -18.19
C VAL A 432 23.58 25.16 -17.02
N GLU A 433 22.76 24.11 -16.96
CA GLU A 433 22.79 23.08 -15.90
C GLU A 433 23.85 22.01 -16.16
N ILE A 434 23.90 21.52 -17.40
CA ILE A 434 24.73 20.39 -17.84
C ILE A 434 25.24 20.69 -19.25
N THR A 435 26.50 20.38 -19.54
CA THR A 435 27.02 20.50 -20.91
C THR A 435 27.80 19.29 -21.43
N ILE A 436 27.58 18.95 -22.69
CA ILE A 436 28.40 17.99 -23.45
C ILE A 436 29.33 18.79 -24.35
N ILE A 437 30.62 18.49 -24.33
CA ILE A 437 31.66 19.24 -25.04
C ILE A 437 32.21 18.37 -26.17
N ARG A 438 32.07 18.83 -27.42
CA ARG A 438 32.45 18.06 -28.62
C ARG A 438 33.13 18.91 -29.69
N ASP A 439 33.98 18.29 -30.51
CA ASP A 439 34.44 18.89 -31.76
C ASP A 439 33.34 18.79 -32.85
N THR A 440 33.38 19.69 -33.84
CA THR A 440 32.40 19.73 -34.93
C THR A 440 32.54 18.62 -35.95
N ASP A 441 33.72 18.01 -36.07
CA ASP A 441 34.00 16.86 -36.95
C ASP A 441 33.55 15.51 -36.35
N SER A 442 33.31 15.46 -35.05
CA SER A 442 32.81 14.28 -34.32
C SER A 442 31.28 14.25 -34.32
N ARG A 443 30.67 13.12 -34.72
CA ARG A 443 29.21 13.04 -34.98
C ARG A 443 28.41 12.43 -33.83
N LEU A 444 27.37 13.13 -33.37
CA LEU A 444 26.36 12.58 -32.47
C LEU A 444 25.77 11.26 -33.02
N ASN A 445 25.83 10.19 -32.23
CA ASN A 445 25.28 8.89 -32.60
C ASN A 445 24.56 8.21 -31.42
N GLN A 446 23.60 7.33 -31.71
CA GLN A 446 22.77 6.69 -30.69
C GLN A 446 23.51 5.64 -29.84
N ARG A 447 24.63 5.11 -30.31
CA ARG A 447 25.37 4.03 -29.62
C ARG A 447 26.03 4.54 -28.34
N GLU A 448 26.57 5.75 -28.39
CA GLU A 448 27.21 6.42 -27.25
C GLU A 448 26.20 6.97 -26.24
N LYS A 449 24.93 7.11 -26.65
CA LYS A 449 23.89 7.72 -25.80
C LYS A 449 23.77 7.02 -24.45
N ALA A 450 23.83 5.69 -24.41
CA ALA A 450 23.72 4.95 -23.14
C ALA A 450 24.89 5.24 -22.18
N ALA A 451 26.12 5.37 -22.69
CA ALA A 451 27.29 5.68 -21.88
C ALA A 451 27.29 7.15 -21.43
N VAL A 452 26.85 8.06 -22.30
CA VAL A 452 26.65 9.47 -21.94
C VAL A 452 25.49 9.61 -20.95
N ASP A 453 24.40 8.87 -21.08
CA ASP A 453 23.28 8.83 -20.14
C ASP A 453 23.71 8.28 -18.77
N GLU A 454 24.57 7.25 -18.75
CA GLU A 454 25.19 6.73 -17.53
C GLU A 454 26.09 7.78 -16.87
N TRP A 455 26.88 8.51 -17.65
CA TRP A 455 27.66 9.65 -17.15
C TRP A 455 26.77 10.81 -16.69
N LEU A 456 25.64 11.08 -17.35
CA LEU A 456 24.67 12.12 -16.95
C LEU A 456 24.05 11.82 -15.57
N ALA A 457 24.15 10.58 -15.09
CA ALA A 457 23.81 10.19 -13.73
C ALA A 457 24.96 10.41 -12.72
N SER A 458 26.15 10.80 -13.17
CA SER A 458 27.29 11.16 -12.33
C SER A 458 27.15 12.61 -11.79
N PRO A 459 27.82 12.96 -10.68
CA PRO A 459 27.70 14.30 -10.07
C PRO A 459 28.46 15.39 -10.84
N PHE A 460 29.06 15.08 -11.99
CA PHE A 460 29.89 16.02 -12.74
C PHE A 460 29.03 16.85 -13.72
N PRO A 461 29.23 18.18 -13.82
CA PRO A 461 28.37 19.03 -14.64
C PRO A 461 28.69 19.02 -16.15
N PHE A 462 29.73 18.30 -16.61
CA PHE A 462 30.05 18.22 -18.04
C PHE A 462 30.85 16.99 -18.52
N HIS A 463 30.62 16.61 -19.78
CA HIS A 463 31.24 15.45 -20.45
C HIS A 463 32.03 15.85 -21.69
N ILE A 464 33.19 15.24 -21.94
CA ILE A 464 34.03 15.50 -23.13
C ILE A 464 34.04 14.25 -24.02
N MET A 465 33.71 14.38 -25.30
CA MET A 465 33.71 13.26 -26.26
C MET A 465 34.67 13.50 -27.45
N ARG A 466 35.53 12.52 -27.75
CA ARG A 466 36.13 12.29 -29.08
C ARG A 466 35.97 10.80 -29.44
N ASP A 467 35.41 10.52 -30.62
CA ASP A 467 34.80 9.23 -31.05
C ASP A 467 35.66 7.95 -30.93
N HIS A 468 35.07 6.83 -30.43
CA HIS A 468 34.80 5.58 -31.19
C HIS A 468 33.82 4.62 -30.45
N PRO A 469 32.91 3.86 -31.13
CA PRO A 469 31.64 3.36 -30.56
C PRO A 469 31.61 1.97 -29.90
N LEU A 470 32.73 1.35 -29.51
CA LEU A 470 32.70 -0.01 -28.95
C LEU A 470 33.72 -0.23 -27.83
N HIS A 471 33.35 0.08 -26.58
CA HIS A 471 34.04 -0.51 -25.42
C HIS A 471 33.07 -0.85 -24.29
N ARG A 472 33.03 -2.14 -23.93
CA ARG A 472 32.56 -2.68 -22.63
C ARG A 472 33.72 -3.45 -21.98
N SER A 473 34.72 -2.76 -21.45
CA SER A 473 35.57 -3.25 -20.34
C SER A 473 36.63 -2.21 -19.95
N LYS A 474 36.99 -2.20 -18.65
CA LYS A 474 38.09 -1.40 -18.09
C LYS A 474 39.44 -2.05 -18.45
N ILE A 475 40.39 -1.22 -18.91
CA ILE A 475 41.81 -1.47 -19.19
C ILE A 475 42.09 -2.14 -20.56
N MET A 476 42.63 -1.36 -21.50
CA MET A 476 43.71 -1.75 -22.43
C MET A 476 44.28 -0.49 -23.11
N GLY A 477 45.59 -0.30 -23.00
CA GLY A 477 46.33 0.78 -23.66
C GLY A 477 46.97 0.34 -24.98
N GLY A 478 47.13 1.32 -25.86
CA GLY A 478 48.16 1.41 -26.90
C GLY A 478 47.98 0.56 -28.16
N MET A 479 47.54 1.19 -29.26
CA MET A 479 48.18 1.01 -30.58
C MET A 479 47.67 2.01 -31.64
N TRP A 480 48.58 2.62 -32.39
CA TRP A 480 48.28 3.36 -33.61
C TRP A 480 48.95 2.70 -34.83
N GLY A 481 48.14 2.33 -35.84
CA GLY A 481 48.55 2.15 -37.23
C GLY A 481 49.14 0.79 -37.64
N PHE A 482 48.34 -0.10 -38.23
CA PHE A 482 48.85 -1.24 -38.99
C PHE A 482 48.02 -1.45 -40.26
N LYS A 483 48.64 -1.27 -41.43
CA LYS A 483 48.03 -1.60 -42.72
C LYS A 483 48.86 -2.70 -43.38
N GLY A 484 48.28 -3.89 -43.56
CA GLY A 484 48.75 -4.91 -44.52
C GLY A 484 49.83 -5.91 -44.08
N ASN A 485 49.71 -6.59 -42.94
CA ASN A 485 50.71 -7.58 -42.51
C ASN A 485 50.28 -9.05 -42.76
N LEU A 486 50.97 -9.74 -43.68
CA LEU A 486 50.72 -11.12 -44.15
C LEU A 486 50.96 -12.19 -43.05
N GLU A 487 51.71 -11.85 -42.01
CA GLU A 487 52.10 -12.78 -40.93
C GLU A 487 50.94 -13.12 -39.98
N ILE A 488 50.07 -12.15 -39.68
CA ILE A 488 48.92 -12.34 -38.81
C ILE A 488 47.88 -13.26 -39.47
N LYS A 489 47.62 -13.10 -40.77
CA LYS A 489 46.73 -14.00 -41.55
C LYS A 489 47.20 -15.45 -41.53
N THR A 490 48.51 -15.67 -41.54
CA THR A 490 49.09 -17.01 -41.52
C THR A 490 49.02 -17.63 -40.12
N ALA A 491 49.22 -16.84 -39.07
CA ALA A 491 49.09 -17.26 -37.67
C ALA A 491 47.64 -17.68 -37.32
N ILE A 492 46.65 -16.90 -37.76
CA ILE A 492 45.22 -17.18 -37.53
C ILE A 492 44.79 -18.50 -38.21
N ASN A 493 45.15 -18.69 -39.50
CA ASN A 493 44.79 -19.91 -40.23
C ASN A 493 45.41 -21.19 -39.65
N ASN A 494 46.62 -21.11 -39.09
CA ASN A 494 47.27 -22.26 -38.45
C ASN A 494 46.67 -22.58 -37.06
N TYR A 495 46.22 -21.58 -36.32
CA TYR A 495 45.57 -21.76 -35.02
C TYR A 495 44.18 -22.43 -35.18
N VAL A 496 43.37 -21.98 -36.15
CA VAL A 496 42.04 -22.57 -36.44
C VAL A 496 42.14 -24.04 -36.86
N LYS A 497 43.19 -24.43 -37.61
CA LYS A 497 43.44 -25.83 -38.01
C LYS A 497 43.79 -26.76 -36.85
N THR A 498 44.33 -26.24 -35.75
CA THR A 498 44.87 -27.04 -34.65
C THR A 498 43.99 -27.03 -33.39
N HIS A 499 43.07 -26.06 -33.28
CA HIS A 499 42.25 -25.82 -32.07
C HIS A 499 40.74 -25.73 -32.38
N ALA A 500 40.28 -26.42 -33.44
CA ALA A 500 38.91 -26.33 -33.97
C ALA A 500 37.80 -26.60 -32.93
N GLU A 501 38.00 -27.51 -31.99
CA GLU A 501 37.00 -27.83 -30.96
C GLU A 501 36.77 -26.69 -29.94
N SER A 502 37.82 -25.91 -29.65
CA SER A 502 37.74 -24.79 -28.69
C SER A 502 37.10 -23.51 -29.25
N LEU A 503 37.00 -23.39 -30.58
CA LEU A 503 36.46 -22.22 -31.28
C LEU A 503 34.93 -22.27 -31.48
N THR A 504 34.27 -23.33 -30.99
CA THR A 504 32.80 -23.52 -31.05
C THR A 504 31.98 -22.44 -30.33
N LYS A 505 32.63 -21.56 -29.56
CA LYS A 505 32.00 -20.45 -28.81
C LYS A 505 32.44 -19.05 -29.23
N GLY A 506 33.16 -18.92 -30.36
CA GLY A 506 33.70 -17.64 -30.86
C GLY A 506 35.15 -17.37 -30.45
N ILE A 507 35.65 -16.17 -30.79
CA ILE A 507 37.01 -15.72 -30.45
C ILE A 507 37.11 -15.54 -28.92
N ASP A 508 38.02 -16.27 -28.26
CA ASP A 508 38.19 -16.19 -26.81
C ASP A 508 39.38 -15.30 -26.38
N GLN A 509 39.41 -14.96 -25.08
CA GLN A 509 40.43 -14.08 -24.49
C GLN A 509 41.85 -14.64 -24.58
N ARG A 510 42.02 -15.97 -24.68
CA ARG A 510 43.34 -16.62 -24.78
C ARG A 510 43.91 -16.45 -26.16
N PHE A 511 43.10 -16.60 -27.21
CA PHE A 511 43.52 -16.35 -28.58
C PHE A 511 44.08 -14.92 -28.77
N LEU A 512 43.43 -13.93 -28.17
CA LEU A 512 43.89 -12.53 -28.22
C LEU A 512 45.20 -12.32 -27.43
N ASN A 513 45.31 -12.91 -26.24
CA ASN A 513 46.49 -12.75 -25.37
C ASN A 513 47.72 -13.53 -25.86
N ASP A 514 47.53 -14.72 -26.42
CA ASP A 514 48.61 -15.65 -26.71
C ASP A 514 49.12 -15.52 -28.16
N VAL A 515 48.29 -15.00 -29.07
CA VAL A 515 48.60 -14.92 -30.51
C VAL A 515 48.68 -13.48 -31.01
N ILE A 516 47.77 -12.59 -30.60
CA ILE A 516 47.68 -11.23 -31.15
C ILE A 516 48.51 -10.22 -30.36
N TYR A 517 48.45 -10.25 -29.02
CA TYR A 517 49.09 -9.26 -28.15
C TYR A 517 50.64 -9.23 -28.21
N PRO A 518 51.36 -10.36 -28.25
CA PRO A 518 52.83 -10.36 -28.29
C PRO A 518 53.42 -9.77 -29.58
N LEU A 519 52.64 -9.78 -30.67
CA LEU A 519 53.04 -9.22 -31.98
C LEU A 519 52.88 -7.69 -32.05
N ALA A 520 52.16 -7.10 -31.08
CA ALA A 520 51.66 -5.72 -31.10
C ALA A 520 52.48 -4.74 -30.22
N GLN A 521 53.24 -5.25 -29.24
CA GLN A 521 53.79 -4.48 -28.11
C GLN A 521 54.93 -3.49 -28.44
N TYR A 522 55.57 -3.55 -29.62
CA TYR A 522 56.82 -2.82 -29.86
C TYR A 522 56.71 -1.47 -30.60
N GLN A 523 55.51 -0.93 -30.89
CA GLN A 523 55.39 0.12 -31.93
C GLN A 523 54.34 1.27 -31.71
N SER A 524 54.26 1.98 -30.55
CA SER A 524 53.37 3.18 -30.45
C SER A 524 53.91 4.36 -29.62
N LEU A 525 53.77 5.59 -30.16
CA LEU A 525 54.18 6.91 -29.61
C LEU A 525 52.99 7.67 -28.98
N VAL A 526 53.19 8.40 -27.88
CA VAL A 526 52.15 9.23 -27.20
C VAL A 526 52.53 10.72 -27.19
N HIS A 527 51.59 11.59 -27.56
CA HIS A 527 51.66 13.06 -27.57
C HIS A 527 51.50 13.68 -26.17
N ASP A 528 52.61 13.94 -25.46
CA ASP A 528 52.60 14.64 -24.15
C ASP A 528 53.42 15.94 -24.11
N GLU A 529 53.81 16.51 -25.26
CA GLU A 529 54.60 17.75 -25.31
C GLU A 529 53.81 18.92 -25.92
N PHE A 530 53.17 19.75 -25.08
CA PHE A 530 53.03 21.20 -25.30
C PHE A 530 52.89 21.95 -23.95
N SER A 531 54.06 22.34 -23.44
CA SER A 531 54.48 23.56 -22.73
C SER A 531 53.47 24.45 -21.97
N GLU A 532 53.72 24.58 -20.66
CA GLU A 532 53.78 25.82 -19.85
C GLU A 532 52.73 26.93 -20.11
N GLY A 533 51.54 26.74 -19.56
CA GLY A 533 50.54 27.79 -19.39
C GLY A 533 49.15 27.15 -19.36
N LYS A 534 48.46 27.19 -18.21
CA LYS A 534 47.13 26.56 -18.05
C LYS A 534 46.16 27.13 -19.11
N PRO A 535 45.82 26.39 -20.19
CA PRO A 535 44.96 26.92 -21.25
C PRO A 535 43.48 26.68 -20.94
N PHE A 536 43.17 25.99 -19.85
CA PHE A 536 41.80 25.71 -19.42
C PHE A 536 41.28 26.85 -18.52
N PRO A 537 40.10 27.41 -18.82
CA PRO A 537 39.49 28.45 -18.00
C PRO A 537 38.99 27.95 -16.62
N ILE A 538 39.08 26.65 -16.32
CA ILE A 538 38.62 26.01 -15.07
C ILE A 538 39.70 25.06 -14.52
N SER A 539 39.75 24.89 -13.19
CA SER A 539 40.64 23.94 -12.51
C SER A 539 40.41 22.49 -12.96
N ARG A 540 41.50 21.77 -13.27
CA ARG A 540 41.49 20.31 -13.57
C ARG A 540 40.90 19.45 -12.44
N GLN A 541 40.78 19.97 -11.21
CA GLN A 541 40.16 19.23 -10.09
C GLN A 541 38.65 19.08 -10.23
N LYS A 542 38.01 19.82 -11.14
CA LYS A 542 36.58 19.67 -11.48
C LYS A 542 36.36 18.92 -12.80
N THR A 543 37.39 18.32 -13.38
CA THR A 543 37.34 17.61 -14.67
C THR A 543 37.60 16.12 -14.45
N GLU A 544 36.74 15.25 -14.98
CA GLU A 544 37.14 13.87 -15.26
C GLU A 544 37.71 13.83 -16.68
N TYR A 545 39.01 13.59 -16.81
CA TYR A 545 39.66 13.48 -18.12
C TYR A 545 39.57 12.04 -18.59
N VAL A 546 38.68 11.76 -19.54
CA VAL A 546 38.63 10.47 -20.24
C VAL A 546 38.96 10.73 -21.71
N GLY A 547 40.24 10.59 -22.06
CA GLY A 547 40.69 10.69 -23.44
C GLY A 547 41.79 9.68 -23.73
N GLN A 548 41.45 8.59 -24.42
CA GLN A 548 42.38 7.81 -25.25
C GLN A 548 41.66 7.38 -26.53
N ILE A 549 42.35 7.54 -27.66
CA ILE A 549 41.85 7.32 -29.03
C ILE A 549 42.03 5.84 -29.42
N PHE A 550 41.04 5.24 -30.09
CA PHE A 550 41.23 4.10 -30.98
C PHE A 550 40.65 4.43 -32.37
N ARG A 551 41.37 4.12 -33.44
CA ARG A 551 40.81 4.06 -34.80
C ARG A 551 40.88 2.60 -35.26
N GLU A 552 39.74 1.92 -35.26
CA GLU A 552 39.60 0.57 -35.81
C GLU A 552 39.51 0.64 -37.34
N ASP A 553 40.21 -0.25 -38.04
CA ASP A 553 40.06 -0.47 -39.48
C ASP A 553 39.16 -1.71 -39.67
N GLU A 554 37.88 -1.49 -40.02
CA GLU A 554 36.82 -2.51 -40.19
C GLU A 554 37.20 -3.65 -41.15
N THR A 555 38.21 -3.46 -42.00
CA THR A 555 38.59 -4.44 -43.02
C THR A 555 39.21 -5.73 -42.48
N THR A 556 39.78 -5.71 -41.26
CA THR A 556 40.45 -6.90 -40.68
C THR A 556 39.50 -7.79 -39.87
N ILE A 557 38.43 -7.22 -39.30
CA ILE A 557 37.45 -7.93 -38.46
C ILE A 557 36.42 -8.67 -39.33
N SER A 558 35.97 -8.06 -40.43
CA SER A 558 35.02 -8.68 -41.37
C SER A 558 35.55 -10.00 -41.97
N GLU A 559 36.85 -10.12 -42.22
CA GLU A 559 37.44 -11.37 -42.74
C GLU A 559 37.54 -12.47 -41.67
N LEU A 560 37.58 -12.11 -40.38
CA LEU A 560 37.62 -13.03 -39.24
C LEU A 560 36.22 -13.63 -38.96
N ASP A 561 35.18 -12.81 -39.05
CA ASP A 561 33.79 -13.24 -38.86
C ASP A 561 33.31 -14.19 -39.97
N ASP A 562 33.70 -13.93 -41.23
CA ASP A 562 33.34 -14.79 -42.37
C ASP A 562 33.90 -16.23 -42.24
N ILE A 563 35.11 -16.37 -41.68
CA ILE A 563 35.76 -17.68 -41.46
C ILE A 563 35.07 -18.46 -40.33
N LEU A 564 34.56 -17.78 -39.30
CA LEU A 564 33.87 -18.38 -38.15
C LEU A 564 32.42 -18.76 -38.48
N GLU A 565 31.70 -17.93 -39.25
CA GLU A 565 30.33 -18.24 -39.70
C GLU A 565 30.27 -19.49 -40.59
N GLN A 566 31.25 -19.68 -41.49
CA GLN A 566 31.33 -20.89 -42.31
C GLN A 566 31.50 -22.16 -41.48
N HIS A 567 32.18 -22.08 -40.34
CA HIS A 567 32.44 -23.23 -39.48
C HIS A 567 31.23 -23.57 -38.60
N LEU A 568 30.54 -22.58 -38.02
CA LEU A 568 29.38 -22.78 -37.14
C LEU A 568 28.16 -23.37 -37.87
N ARG A 569 27.97 -23.07 -39.16
CA ARG A 569 26.90 -23.64 -39.99
C ARG A 569 26.98 -25.15 -40.20
N THR A 570 28.12 -25.77 -39.88
CA THR A 570 28.31 -27.23 -40.01
C THR A 570 27.84 -28.05 -38.79
N LEU A 571 27.33 -27.39 -37.72
CA LEU A 571 27.03 -28.02 -36.43
C LEU A 571 25.53 -28.07 -36.00
N GLU A 572 24.57 -27.59 -36.79
CA GLU A 572 23.13 -27.62 -36.40
C GLU A 572 22.48 -29.02 -36.46
N ASN A 573 21.84 -29.45 -35.35
CA ASN A 573 21.15 -30.74 -35.21
C ASN A 573 19.82 -30.78 -36.01
N PRO A 574 19.63 -31.71 -36.96
CA PRO A 574 18.41 -31.83 -37.77
C PRO A 574 17.10 -32.01 -36.98
N ARG A 575 17.15 -32.63 -35.79
CA ARG A 575 15.95 -32.85 -34.94
C ARG A 575 15.40 -31.56 -34.37
N LEU A 576 16.28 -30.67 -33.88
CA LEU A 576 15.89 -29.37 -33.34
C LEU A 576 15.30 -28.47 -34.43
N LYS A 577 15.82 -28.55 -35.67
CA LYS A 577 15.28 -27.82 -36.82
C LYS A 577 13.84 -28.26 -37.14
N ALA A 578 13.57 -29.56 -37.14
CA ALA A 578 12.22 -30.09 -37.34
C ALA A 578 11.25 -29.69 -36.21
N ALA A 579 11.71 -29.73 -34.95
CA ALA A 579 10.91 -29.35 -33.78
C ALA A 579 10.53 -27.85 -33.79
N LYS A 580 11.46 -26.96 -34.17
CA LYS A 580 11.19 -25.52 -34.32
C LYS A 580 10.11 -25.23 -35.38
N ALA A 581 10.17 -25.92 -36.53
CA ALA A 581 9.21 -25.73 -37.61
C ALA A 581 7.77 -26.12 -37.20
N GLU A 582 7.58 -27.27 -36.54
CA GLU A 582 6.27 -27.67 -36.03
C GLU A 582 5.77 -26.74 -34.91
N PHE A 583 6.67 -26.23 -34.06
CA PHE A 583 6.31 -25.26 -33.02
C PHE A 583 5.81 -23.92 -33.58
N GLU A 584 6.50 -23.37 -34.58
CA GLU A 584 6.06 -22.16 -35.29
C GLU A 584 4.69 -22.36 -35.93
N ARG A 585 4.48 -23.49 -36.60
CA ARG A 585 3.18 -23.85 -37.18
C ARG A 585 2.08 -23.94 -36.12
N GLY A 586 2.38 -24.51 -34.96
CA GLY A 586 1.45 -24.57 -33.83
C GLY A 586 1.08 -23.19 -33.27
N GLN A 587 2.02 -22.25 -33.20
CA GLN A 587 1.73 -20.87 -32.79
C GLN A 587 0.82 -20.16 -33.78
N ASP A 588 0.98 -20.40 -35.08
CA ASP A 588 0.13 -19.80 -36.10
C ASP A 588 -1.30 -20.35 -36.06
N PHE A 589 -1.48 -21.65 -35.86
CA PHE A 589 -2.81 -22.23 -35.66
C PHE A 589 -3.48 -21.70 -34.38
N LYS A 590 -2.72 -21.53 -33.30
CA LYS A 590 -3.21 -20.92 -32.05
C LYS A 590 -3.71 -19.49 -32.28
N LYS A 591 -2.96 -18.66 -33.02
CA LYS A 591 -3.38 -17.29 -33.38
C LYS A 591 -4.65 -17.27 -34.24
N GLN A 592 -4.87 -18.29 -35.07
CA GLN A 592 -6.07 -18.45 -35.90
C GLN A 592 -7.28 -19.03 -35.13
N GLY A 593 -7.13 -19.37 -33.84
CA GLY A 593 -8.18 -20.02 -33.05
C GLY A 593 -8.39 -21.52 -33.37
N LYS A 594 -7.50 -22.12 -34.17
CA LYS A 594 -7.52 -23.54 -34.54
C LYS A 594 -6.83 -24.38 -33.46
N ILE A 595 -7.52 -24.55 -32.33
CA ILE A 595 -6.93 -25.09 -31.10
C ILE A 595 -6.48 -26.55 -31.26
N GLN A 596 -7.24 -27.39 -31.96
CA GLN A 596 -6.91 -28.81 -32.11
C GLN A 596 -5.69 -29.01 -33.01
N GLU A 597 -5.58 -28.24 -34.09
CA GLU A 597 -4.43 -28.24 -34.98
C GLU A 597 -3.18 -27.70 -34.30
N ALA A 598 -3.33 -26.68 -33.44
CA ALA A 598 -2.24 -26.17 -32.61
C ALA A 598 -1.71 -27.24 -31.63
N ILE A 599 -2.61 -27.95 -30.94
CA ILE A 599 -2.27 -29.07 -30.05
C ILE A 599 -1.47 -30.15 -30.81
N ALA A 600 -1.95 -30.57 -31.99
CA ALA A 600 -1.27 -31.56 -32.80
C ALA A 600 0.14 -31.12 -33.22
N CYS A 601 0.32 -29.86 -33.60
CA CYS A 601 1.64 -29.33 -33.97
C CYS A 601 2.59 -29.26 -32.77
N PHE A 602 2.11 -28.90 -31.56
CA PHE A 602 2.94 -28.93 -30.36
C PHE A 602 3.33 -30.36 -29.96
N GLN A 603 2.43 -31.35 -30.12
CA GLN A 603 2.76 -32.76 -29.92
C GLN A 603 3.81 -33.25 -30.92
N ASN A 604 3.70 -32.87 -32.20
CA ASN A 604 4.70 -33.19 -33.22
C ASN A 604 6.07 -32.56 -32.92
N ALA A 605 6.08 -31.30 -32.45
CA ALA A 605 7.31 -30.63 -32.04
C ALA A 605 8.01 -31.34 -30.88
N ILE A 606 7.23 -31.81 -29.88
CA ILE A 606 7.75 -32.63 -28.76
C ILE A 606 8.25 -33.99 -29.26
N ALA A 607 7.57 -34.62 -30.21
CA ALA A 607 8.01 -35.89 -30.78
C ALA A 607 9.31 -35.76 -31.60
N ALA A 608 9.48 -34.64 -32.29
CA ALA A 608 10.69 -34.34 -33.08
C ALA A 608 11.91 -34.05 -32.17
N ASP A 609 11.72 -33.32 -31.08
CA ASP A 609 12.73 -33.12 -30.04
C ASP A 609 12.07 -33.01 -28.64
N PRO A 610 12.11 -34.09 -27.84
CA PRO A 610 11.54 -34.09 -26.50
C PRO A 610 12.13 -33.04 -25.55
N ASN A 611 13.36 -32.59 -25.81
CA ASN A 611 14.06 -31.59 -24.99
C ASN A 611 13.75 -30.15 -25.40
N TYR A 612 12.94 -29.93 -26.45
CA TYR A 612 12.51 -28.59 -26.84
C TYR A 612 11.34 -28.13 -25.96
N ILE A 613 11.64 -27.23 -25.01
CA ILE A 613 10.72 -26.82 -23.93
C ILE A 613 9.49 -26.01 -24.39
N PRO A 614 9.57 -25.04 -25.33
CA PRO A 614 8.44 -24.15 -25.64
C PRO A 614 7.13 -24.84 -26.05
N PRO A 615 7.14 -25.94 -26.83
CA PRO A 615 5.95 -26.76 -27.09
C PRO A 615 5.27 -27.33 -25.83
N HIS A 616 6.02 -27.83 -24.84
CA HIS A 616 5.45 -28.39 -23.61
C HIS A 616 4.64 -27.34 -22.84
N ASN A 617 5.19 -26.12 -22.69
CA ASN A 617 4.50 -25.01 -22.02
C ASN A 617 3.24 -24.57 -22.78
N ASN A 618 3.32 -24.42 -24.10
CA ASN A 618 2.19 -23.97 -24.90
C ASN A 618 1.07 -25.02 -24.99
N LEU A 619 1.44 -26.30 -25.07
CA LEU A 619 0.49 -27.41 -25.00
C LEU A 619 -0.22 -27.43 -23.64
N GLY A 620 0.54 -27.32 -22.53
CA GLY A 620 -0.03 -27.25 -21.19
C GLY A 620 -1.05 -26.11 -21.03
N THR A 621 -0.76 -24.92 -21.58
CA THR A 621 -1.70 -23.78 -21.52
C THR A 621 -2.99 -24.05 -22.30
N LEU A 622 -2.90 -24.68 -23.49
CA LEU A 622 -4.09 -25.03 -24.27
C LEU A 622 -4.92 -26.12 -23.59
N LEU A 623 -4.28 -27.10 -22.97
CA LEU A 623 -4.95 -28.16 -22.20
C LEU A 623 -5.65 -27.60 -20.96
N GLN A 624 -5.00 -26.67 -20.25
CA GLN A 624 -5.59 -25.95 -19.12
C GLN A 624 -6.85 -25.17 -19.54
N GLN A 625 -6.81 -24.48 -20.69
CA GLN A 625 -7.99 -23.79 -21.25
C GLN A 625 -9.13 -24.74 -21.64
N GLN A 626 -8.82 -26.01 -21.94
CA GLN A 626 -9.80 -27.07 -22.18
C GLN A 626 -10.24 -27.80 -20.90
N ASN A 627 -9.86 -27.31 -19.71
CA ASN A 627 -10.10 -27.95 -18.42
C ASN A 627 -9.49 -29.36 -18.27
N ARG A 628 -8.47 -29.69 -19.07
CA ARG A 628 -7.74 -30.98 -19.03
C ARG A 628 -6.52 -30.85 -18.10
N LEU A 629 -6.79 -30.60 -16.82
CA LEU A 629 -5.77 -30.18 -15.83
C LEU A 629 -4.66 -31.23 -15.63
N SER A 630 -4.99 -32.52 -15.53
CA SER A 630 -4.02 -33.60 -15.33
C SER A 630 -3.00 -33.73 -16.48
N GLU A 631 -3.46 -33.54 -17.71
CA GLU A 631 -2.57 -33.55 -18.88
C GLU A 631 -1.71 -32.30 -18.94
N ALA A 632 -2.26 -31.14 -18.58
CA ALA A 632 -1.52 -29.88 -18.48
C ALA A 632 -0.40 -29.97 -17.41
N ILE A 633 -0.70 -30.53 -16.23
CA ILE A 633 0.28 -30.81 -15.18
C ILE A 633 1.42 -31.67 -15.74
N THR A 634 1.10 -32.74 -16.48
CA THR A 634 2.10 -33.63 -17.09
C THR A 634 3.02 -32.86 -18.05
N CYS A 635 2.46 -31.99 -18.90
CA CYS A 635 3.24 -31.14 -19.80
C CYS A 635 4.18 -30.20 -19.04
N TYR A 636 3.70 -29.52 -17.99
CA TYR A 636 4.52 -28.61 -17.20
C TYR A 636 5.60 -29.35 -16.39
N GLN A 637 5.29 -30.52 -15.82
CA GLN A 637 6.27 -31.35 -15.14
C GLN A 637 7.38 -31.84 -16.10
N ASN A 638 7.03 -32.21 -17.34
CA ASN A 638 8.03 -32.58 -18.34
C ASN A 638 8.91 -31.37 -18.75
N ALA A 639 8.33 -30.18 -18.91
CA ALA A 639 9.10 -28.96 -19.12
C ALA A 639 10.07 -28.66 -17.95
N LEU A 640 9.63 -28.86 -16.71
CA LEU A 640 10.47 -28.66 -15.51
C LEU A 640 11.56 -29.73 -15.33
N LYS A 641 11.35 -30.96 -15.83
CA LYS A 641 12.42 -31.98 -15.88
C LYS A 641 13.58 -31.55 -16.79
N ILE A 642 13.27 -30.83 -17.88
CA ILE A 642 14.26 -30.35 -18.85
C ILE A 642 14.91 -29.05 -18.35
N ASN A 643 14.11 -28.09 -17.85
CA ASN A 643 14.59 -26.86 -17.22
C ASN A 643 13.89 -26.62 -15.88
N PRO A 644 14.52 -27.04 -14.76
CA PRO A 644 13.96 -26.87 -13.42
C PRO A 644 13.75 -25.42 -12.98
N ASN A 645 14.39 -24.45 -13.64
CA ASN A 645 14.38 -23.03 -13.28
C ASN A 645 13.60 -22.17 -14.28
N SER A 646 12.57 -22.74 -14.91
CA SER A 646 11.64 -22.00 -15.79
C SER A 646 10.54 -21.30 -14.98
N ALA A 647 10.73 -20.00 -14.69
CA ALA A 647 9.77 -19.19 -13.93
C ALA A 647 8.34 -19.22 -14.51
N LEU A 648 8.21 -19.18 -15.85
CA LEU A 648 6.91 -19.26 -16.52
C LEU A 648 6.23 -20.62 -16.33
N THR A 649 6.99 -21.72 -16.39
CA THR A 649 6.43 -23.07 -16.19
C THR A 649 6.01 -23.29 -14.75
N LEU A 650 6.81 -22.83 -13.78
CA LEU A 650 6.46 -22.87 -12.36
C LEU A 650 5.17 -22.07 -12.08
N THR A 651 5.03 -20.89 -12.69
CA THR A 651 3.82 -20.06 -12.59
C THR A 651 2.58 -20.77 -13.13
N ASN A 652 2.70 -21.38 -14.31
CA ASN A 652 1.58 -22.08 -14.93
C ASN A 652 1.16 -23.31 -14.12
N LEU A 653 2.11 -24.09 -13.60
CA LEU A 653 1.80 -25.21 -12.71
C LEU A 653 1.18 -24.73 -11.39
N GLY A 654 1.73 -23.69 -10.77
CA GLY A 654 1.17 -23.08 -9.56
C GLY A 654 -0.26 -22.57 -9.76
N SER A 655 -0.58 -22.06 -10.96
CA SER A 655 -1.96 -21.64 -11.29
C SER A 655 -2.95 -22.81 -11.32
N ILE A 656 -2.51 -24.00 -11.74
CA ILE A 656 -3.36 -25.20 -11.71
C ILE A 656 -3.60 -25.65 -10.27
N TYR A 657 -2.55 -25.68 -9.43
CA TYR A 657 -2.72 -26.03 -8.02
C TYR A 657 -3.58 -25.03 -7.25
N LEU A 658 -3.53 -23.75 -7.63
CA LEU A 658 -4.45 -22.75 -7.10
C LEU A 658 -5.91 -23.09 -7.48
N ILE A 659 -6.18 -23.43 -8.74
CA ILE A 659 -7.51 -23.87 -9.21
C ILE A 659 -7.96 -25.15 -8.51
N GLU A 660 -7.03 -26.09 -8.27
CA GLU A 660 -7.32 -27.37 -7.61
C GLU A 660 -7.51 -27.26 -6.10
N GLY A 661 -7.22 -26.10 -5.50
CA GLY A 661 -7.31 -25.85 -4.06
C GLY A 661 -6.08 -26.33 -3.27
N GLN A 662 -5.00 -26.73 -3.94
CA GLN A 662 -3.73 -27.16 -3.32
C GLN A 662 -2.87 -25.93 -2.98
N LEU A 663 -3.33 -25.13 -2.02
CA LEU A 663 -2.80 -23.79 -1.75
C LEU A 663 -1.30 -23.80 -1.38
N ASN A 664 -0.85 -24.76 -0.57
CA ASN A 664 0.56 -24.84 -0.16
C ASN A 664 1.50 -25.10 -1.35
N GLN A 665 1.11 -26.02 -2.24
CA GLN A 665 1.90 -26.35 -3.44
C GLN A 665 1.89 -25.20 -4.45
N ALA A 666 0.74 -24.52 -4.60
CA ALA A 666 0.63 -23.32 -5.42
C ALA A 666 1.56 -22.20 -4.88
N GLU A 667 1.55 -21.96 -3.58
CA GLU A 667 2.36 -20.92 -2.94
C GLU A 667 3.87 -21.19 -3.12
N GLU A 668 4.32 -22.43 -2.90
CA GLU A 668 5.73 -22.83 -3.08
C GLU A 668 6.21 -22.55 -4.52
N LEU A 669 5.43 -22.98 -5.51
CA LEU A 669 5.80 -22.82 -6.92
C LEU A 669 5.76 -21.37 -7.38
N LEU A 670 4.77 -20.59 -6.93
CA LEU A 670 4.63 -19.18 -7.28
C LEU A 670 5.74 -18.33 -6.64
N LYS A 671 6.11 -18.60 -5.38
CA LYS A 671 7.26 -17.95 -4.73
C LYS A 671 8.56 -18.27 -5.46
N ARG A 672 8.80 -19.53 -5.79
CA ARG A 672 9.99 -19.93 -6.56
C ARG A 672 10.03 -19.29 -7.96
N ALA A 673 8.88 -19.14 -8.61
CA ALA A 673 8.80 -18.43 -9.89
C ALA A 673 9.23 -16.96 -9.76
N LEU A 674 8.83 -16.29 -8.68
CA LEU A 674 9.19 -14.90 -8.38
C LEU A 674 10.63 -14.72 -7.90
N GLU A 675 11.21 -15.71 -7.23
CA GLU A 675 12.66 -15.72 -6.93
C GLU A 675 13.50 -15.73 -8.22
N LEU A 676 13.05 -16.46 -9.24
CA LEU A 676 13.72 -16.55 -10.55
C LEU A 676 13.43 -15.34 -11.44
N ASN A 677 12.23 -14.78 -11.36
CA ASN A 677 11.83 -13.56 -12.07
C ASN A 677 10.84 -12.73 -11.24
N PRO A 678 11.35 -11.74 -10.48
CA PRO A 678 10.52 -10.91 -9.59
C PRO A 678 9.46 -10.07 -10.31
N GLU A 679 9.63 -9.81 -11.61
CA GLU A 679 8.74 -8.95 -12.40
C GLU A 679 7.67 -9.74 -13.18
N LEU A 680 7.60 -11.06 -12.99
CA LEU A 680 6.69 -11.93 -13.75
C LEU A 680 5.23 -11.68 -13.34
N VAL A 681 4.54 -10.81 -14.08
CA VAL A 681 3.15 -10.38 -13.83
C VAL A 681 2.17 -11.53 -13.58
N PRO A 682 2.14 -12.62 -14.36
CA PRO A 682 1.24 -13.75 -14.09
C PRO A 682 1.51 -14.44 -12.74
N ALA A 683 2.78 -14.47 -12.29
CA ALA A 683 3.14 -15.05 -10.99
C ALA A 683 2.69 -14.15 -9.84
N LEU A 684 2.94 -12.84 -9.96
CA LEU A 684 2.44 -11.83 -9.02
C LEU A 684 0.92 -11.89 -8.88
N TYR A 685 0.21 -11.96 -10.02
CA TYR A 685 -1.24 -12.04 -10.06
C TYR A 685 -1.77 -13.32 -9.41
N ASN A 686 -1.25 -14.49 -9.79
CA ASN A 686 -1.69 -15.77 -9.22
C ASN A 686 -1.39 -15.89 -7.72
N LEU A 687 -0.25 -15.37 -7.26
CA LEU A 687 0.06 -15.32 -5.83
C LEU A 687 -0.86 -14.34 -5.09
N GLY A 688 -1.22 -13.22 -5.72
CA GLY A 688 -2.22 -12.27 -5.20
C GLY A 688 -3.60 -12.92 -5.04
N LEU A 689 -4.04 -13.72 -6.02
CA LEU A 689 -5.29 -14.47 -5.93
C LEU A 689 -5.25 -15.50 -4.78
N LEU A 690 -4.13 -16.19 -4.61
CA LEU A 690 -3.91 -17.14 -3.52
C LEU A 690 -4.02 -16.46 -2.15
N TYR A 691 -3.34 -15.33 -1.95
CA TYR A 691 -3.40 -14.59 -0.70
C TYR A 691 -4.77 -13.98 -0.42
N LYS A 692 -5.48 -13.50 -1.46
CA LYS A 692 -6.88 -13.10 -1.33
C LYS A 692 -7.76 -14.26 -0.84
N GLN A 693 -7.57 -15.48 -1.36
CA GLN A 693 -8.29 -16.68 -0.91
C GLN A 693 -7.94 -17.07 0.54
N GLN A 694 -6.72 -16.79 0.99
CA GLN A 694 -6.27 -16.98 2.37
C GLN A 694 -6.65 -15.81 3.31
N ALA A 695 -7.45 -14.84 2.85
CA ALA A 695 -7.79 -13.60 3.59
C ALA A 695 -6.60 -12.70 3.93
N LYS A 696 -5.43 -12.90 3.31
CA LYS A 696 -4.22 -12.05 3.41
C LYS A 696 -4.33 -10.87 2.44
N LEU A 697 -5.26 -9.97 2.73
CA LEU A 697 -5.70 -8.92 1.79
C LEU A 697 -4.61 -7.88 1.52
N GLU A 698 -3.84 -7.49 2.53
CA GLU A 698 -2.76 -6.51 2.41
C GLU A 698 -1.65 -7.02 1.48
N GLU A 699 -1.25 -8.27 1.64
CA GLU A 699 -0.26 -8.93 0.78
C GLU A 699 -0.80 -9.09 -0.65
N ALA A 700 -2.08 -9.45 -0.80
CA ALA A 700 -2.73 -9.50 -2.11
C ALA A 700 -2.76 -8.13 -2.81
N ILE A 701 -3.09 -7.06 -2.08
CA ILE A 701 -3.07 -5.68 -2.61
C ILE A 701 -1.66 -5.32 -3.10
N GLN A 702 -0.63 -5.59 -2.30
CA GLN A 702 0.76 -5.30 -2.70
C GLN A 702 1.15 -6.04 -3.99
N LEU A 703 0.77 -7.32 -4.11
CA LEU A 703 1.05 -8.12 -5.30
C LEU A 703 0.30 -7.60 -6.54
N PHE A 704 -0.99 -7.26 -6.41
CA PHE A 704 -1.76 -6.71 -7.53
C PHE A 704 -1.28 -5.30 -7.94
N GLN A 705 -0.89 -4.46 -6.98
CA GLN A 705 -0.27 -3.16 -7.27
C GLN A 705 1.07 -3.33 -7.98
N THR A 706 1.87 -4.32 -7.57
CA THR A 706 3.16 -4.63 -8.21
C THR A 706 2.93 -5.17 -9.63
N ALA A 707 1.97 -6.07 -9.82
CA ALA A 707 1.56 -6.55 -11.14
C ALA A 707 1.13 -5.40 -12.07
N ALA A 708 0.30 -4.46 -11.56
CA ALA A 708 -0.11 -3.27 -12.29
C ALA A 708 1.04 -2.27 -12.54
N LYS A 709 2.05 -2.22 -11.66
CA LYS A 709 3.26 -1.40 -11.86
C LYS A 709 4.10 -1.93 -13.03
N HIS A 710 4.34 -3.24 -13.09
CA HIS A 710 5.11 -3.87 -14.16
C HIS A 710 4.34 -3.87 -15.49
N GLN A 711 3.01 -4.01 -15.45
CA GLN A 711 2.15 -3.91 -16.63
C GLN A 711 0.95 -2.97 -16.37
N ARG A 712 1.14 -1.69 -16.67
CA ARG A 712 0.15 -0.60 -16.44
C ARG A 712 -1.22 -0.78 -17.10
N ASN A 713 -1.31 -1.67 -18.09
CA ASN A 713 -2.53 -2.00 -18.82
C ASN A 713 -3.12 -3.35 -18.40
N TYR A 714 -2.70 -3.91 -17.26
CA TYR A 714 -3.20 -5.19 -16.77
C TYR A 714 -4.52 -5.00 -16.00
N ALA A 715 -5.62 -4.98 -16.76
CA ALA A 715 -6.99 -4.75 -16.28
C ALA A 715 -7.39 -5.70 -15.14
N ASP A 716 -7.01 -6.97 -15.21
CA ASP A 716 -7.37 -7.98 -14.21
C ASP A 716 -6.84 -7.65 -12.81
N ALA A 717 -5.65 -7.06 -12.69
CA ALA A 717 -5.11 -6.65 -11.40
C ALA A 717 -5.92 -5.51 -10.77
N TYR A 718 -6.36 -4.52 -11.58
CA TYR A 718 -7.22 -3.44 -11.10
C TYR A 718 -8.61 -3.94 -10.72
N PHE A 719 -9.15 -4.92 -11.44
CA PHE A 719 -10.40 -5.56 -11.06
C PHE A 719 -10.29 -6.28 -9.71
N GLN A 720 -9.20 -7.03 -9.49
CA GLN A 720 -8.96 -7.69 -8.20
C GLN A 720 -8.77 -6.69 -7.06
N LEU A 721 -8.08 -5.57 -7.29
CA LEU A 721 -7.97 -4.47 -6.32
C LEU A 721 -9.34 -3.86 -6.00
N GLY A 722 -10.18 -3.62 -7.01
CA GLY A 722 -11.54 -3.13 -6.82
C GLY A 722 -12.35 -4.06 -5.91
N GLN A 723 -12.29 -5.37 -6.16
CA GLN A 723 -12.98 -6.36 -5.33
C GLN A 723 -12.46 -6.43 -3.90
N ILE A 724 -11.14 -6.34 -3.69
CA ILE A 724 -10.58 -6.31 -2.33
C ILE A 724 -11.00 -5.04 -1.58
N TRP A 725 -10.96 -3.88 -2.25
CA TRP A 725 -11.38 -2.62 -1.65
C TRP A 725 -12.89 -2.59 -1.38
N GLU A 726 -13.72 -3.23 -2.20
CA GLU A 726 -15.13 -3.48 -1.85
C GLU A 726 -15.26 -4.29 -0.55
N LEU A 727 -14.52 -5.40 -0.42
CA LEU A 727 -14.53 -6.23 0.80
C LEU A 727 -14.07 -5.46 2.04
N GLN A 728 -13.06 -4.58 1.90
CA GLN A 728 -12.56 -3.70 2.96
C GLN A 728 -13.43 -2.46 3.18
N SER A 729 -14.55 -2.32 2.45
CA SER A 729 -15.43 -1.14 2.48
C SER A 729 -14.74 0.19 2.12
N GLN A 730 -13.64 0.12 1.35
CA GLN A 730 -12.89 1.24 0.78
C GLN A 730 -13.47 1.64 -0.58
N PHE A 731 -14.74 2.02 -0.59
CA PHE A 731 -15.54 2.17 -1.82
C PHE A 731 -15.02 3.24 -2.77
N THR A 732 -14.41 4.33 -2.28
CA THR A 732 -13.79 5.34 -3.14
C THR A 732 -12.60 4.75 -3.91
N LEU A 733 -11.78 3.92 -3.27
CA LEU A 733 -10.69 3.22 -3.96
C LEU A 733 -11.21 2.16 -4.93
N ALA A 734 -12.24 1.41 -4.55
CA ALA A 734 -12.89 0.44 -5.42
C ALA A 734 -13.44 1.09 -6.70
N LYS A 735 -14.12 2.24 -6.57
CA LYS A 735 -14.62 3.05 -7.69
C LYS A 735 -13.48 3.41 -8.65
N LEU A 736 -12.39 3.98 -8.13
CA LEU A 736 -11.23 4.36 -8.94
C LEU A 736 -10.58 3.15 -9.63
N ALA A 737 -10.56 1.99 -8.98
CA ALA A 737 -10.06 0.75 -9.56
C ALA A 737 -10.91 0.31 -10.76
N TYR A 738 -12.25 0.31 -10.62
CA TYR A 738 -13.15 -0.09 -11.69
C TYR A 738 -13.18 0.90 -12.85
N GLU A 739 -13.16 2.21 -12.57
CA GLU A 739 -12.99 3.24 -13.59
C GLU A 739 -11.66 3.06 -14.35
N ARG A 740 -10.61 2.60 -13.67
CA ARG A 740 -9.34 2.26 -14.33
C ARG A 740 -9.50 1.05 -15.26
N VAL A 741 -10.21 -0.01 -14.85
CA VAL A 741 -10.49 -1.17 -15.71
C VAL A 741 -11.29 -0.74 -16.95
N GLU A 742 -12.34 0.07 -16.78
CA GLU A 742 -13.16 0.60 -17.88
C GLU A 742 -12.32 1.43 -18.86
N SER A 743 -11.39 2.25 -18.36
CA SER A 743 -10.48 3.04 -19.20
C SER A 743 -9.52 2.17 -20.05
N LEU A 744 -9.17 0.98 -19.55
CA LEU A 744 -8.28 0.03 -20.23
C LEU A 744 -9.03 -0.91 -21.18
N ASN A 745 -10.30 -1.19 -20.90
CA ASN A 745 -11.16 -2.05 -21.70
C ASN A 745 -12.55 -1.41 -21.88
N ARG A 746 -12.75 -0.78 -23.04
CA ARG A 746 -14.03 -0.11 -23.38
C ARG A 746 -15.23 -1.05 -23.48
N ASN A 747 -15.01 -2.36 -23.56
CA ASN A 747 -16.08 -3.38 -23.62
C ASN A 747 -16.21 -4.14 -22.28
N ALA A 748 -15.84 -3.52 -21.15
CA ALA A 748 -15.92 -4.13 -19.82
C ALA A 748 -17.33 -4.02 -19.21
N GLU A 749 -18.38 -4.43 -19.94
CA GLU A 749 -19.79 -4.37 -19.49
C GLU A 749 -20.03 -5.10 -18.15
N TYR A 750 -19.20 -6.09 -17.83
CA TYR A 750 -19.22 -6.81 -16.56
C TYR A 750 -18.94 -5.94 -15.33
N LEU A 751 -18.35 -4.76 -15.50
CA LEU A 751 -18.05 -3.83 -14.40
C LEU A 751 -19.26 -3.00 -13.98
N TYR A 752 -20.22 -2.79 -14.88
CA TYR A 752 -21.33 -1.88 -14.63
C TYR A 752 -22.11 -2.22 -13.35
N PRO A 753 -22.44 -3.51 -13.07
CA PRO A 753 -23.03 -3.90 -11.80
C PRO A 753 -22.17 -3.49 -10.58
N HIS A 754 -20.86 -3.71 -10.65
CA HIS A 754 -19.92 -3.41 -9.56
C HIS A 754 -19.79 -1.91 -9.29
N ILE A 755 -19.66 -1.08 -10.35
CA ILE A 755 -19.60 0.37 -10.22
C ILE A 755 -20.90 0.90 -9.58
N GLY A 756 -22.05 0.42 -10.03
CA GLY A 756 -23.33 0.82 -9.44
C GLY A 756 -23.48 0.42 -7.98
N PHE A 757 -23.06 -0.80 -7.61
CA PHE A 757 -23.05 -1.22 -6.20
C PHE A 757 -22.11 -0.37 -5.33
N VAL A 758 -20.93 -0.02 -5.83
CA VAL A 758 -20.00 0.90 -5.15
C VAL A 758 -20.62 2.29 -4.97
N LYS A 759 -21.33 2.81 -5.98
CA LYS A 759 -22.06 4.09 -5.89
C LYS A 759 -23.16 4.05 -4.81
N VAL A 760 -23.90 2.96 -4.71
CA VAL A 760 -24.90 2.76 -3.64
C VAL A 760 -24.26 2.83 -2.25
N ASN A 761 -23.09 2.20 -2.07
CA ASN A 761 -22.34 2.27 -0.81
C ASN A 761 -21.81 3.68 -0.50
N LEU A 762 -21.53 4.50 -1.52
CA LEU A 762 -21.10 5.89 -1.40
C LEU A 762 -22.28 6.88 -1.22
N CYS A 763 -23.53 6.40 -1.19
CA CYS A 763 -24.74 7.21 -1.30
C CYS A 763 -24.75 8.15 -2.53
N ASP A 764 -24.04 7.75 -3.59
CA ASP A 764 -24.07 8.41 -4.89
C ASP A 764 -25.24 7.85 -5.70
N TRP A 765 -26.41 8.49 -5.58
CA TRP A 765 -27.63 8.07 -6.25
C TRP A 765 -27.84 8.74 -7.60
N GLU A 766 -26.78 9.20 -8.27
CA GLU A 766 -26.88 9.66 -9.64
C GLU A 766 -27.30 8.51 -10.58
N ASN A 767 -28.42 8.69 -11.30
CA ASN A 767 -29.00 7.70 -12.21
C ASN A 767 -29.36 6.34 -11.55
N TYR A 768 -29.65 6.32 -10.25
CA TYR A 768 -29.94 5.10 -9.49
C TYR A 768 -31.03 4.22 -10.12
N ASP A 769 -32.16 4.80 -10.52
CA ASP A 769 -33.28 4.03 -11.11
C ASP A 769 -32.90 3.38 -12.44
N HIS A 770 -32.11 4.08 -13.26
CA HIS A 770 -31.61 3.54 -14.52
C HIS A 770 -30.64 2.38 -14.28
N PHE A 771 -29.72 2.56 -13.33
CA PHE A 771 -28.80 1.50 -12.89
C PHE A 771 -29.54 0.26 -12.42
N VAL A 772 -30.55 0.41 -11.55
CA VAL A 772 -31.34 -0.72 -11.05
C VAL A 772 -32.05 -1.44 -12.20
N GLN A 773 -32.69 -0.69 -13.12
CA GLN A 773 -33.39 -1.29 -14.25
C GLN A 773 -32.45 -2.05 -15.18
N ASP A 774 -31.28 -1.48 -15.48
CA ASP A 774 -30.26 -2.11 -16.30
C ASP A 774 -29.69 -3.36 -15.64
N LEU A 775 -29.47 -3.32 -14.32
CA LEU A 775 -29.03 -4.49 -13.55
C LEU A 775 -30.08 -5.61 -13.62
N ILE A 776 -31.36 -5.30 -13.48
CA ILE A 776 -32.45 -6.29 -13.61
C ILE A 776 -32.46 -6.89 -15.02
N ASN A 777 -32.33 -6.06 -16.07
CA ASN A 777 -32.30 -6.52 -17.46
C ASN A 777 -31.08 -7.43 -17.72
N SER A 778 -29.89 -6.97 -17.32
CA SER A 778 -28.63 -7.70 -17.46
C SER A 778 -28.64 -9.02 -16.66
N THR A 779 -29.21 -9.01 -15.46
CA THR A 779 -29.36 -10.21 -14.63
C THR A 779 -30.36 -11.18 -15.25
N THR A 780 -31.47 -10.69 -15.80
CA THR A 780 -32.45 -11.54 -16.51
C THR A 780 -31.79 -12.22 -17.72
N GLN A 781 -31.01 -11.48 -18.50
CA GLN A 781 -30.24 -12.04 -19.61
C GLN A 781 -29.20 -13.05 -19.12
N TYR A 782 -28.49 -12.75 -18.03
CA TYR A 782 -27.56 -13.68 -17.39
C TYR A 782 -28.22 -15.00 -16.99
N ILE A 783 -29.48 -15.00 -16.56
CA ILE A 783 -30.21 -16.23 -16.24
C ILE A 783 -30.66 -16.98 -17.51
N GLN A 784 -31.21 -16.27 -18.50
CA GLN A 784 -31.86 -16.88 -19.67
C GLN A 784 -30.88 -17.34 -20.76
N GLU A 785 -29.79 -16.62 -20.97
CA GLU A 785 -28.84 -16.84 -22.07
C GLU A 785 -27.48 -17.25 -21.51
N ASP A 786 -27.10 -18.53 -21.65
CA ASP A 786 -25.80 -18.99 -21.18
C ASP A 786 -24.67 -18.24 -21.93
N LYS A 787 -23.81 -17.55 -21.18
CA LYS A 787 -22.69 -16.69 -21.64
C LYS A 787 -23.04 -15.28 -22.15
N LYS A 788 -24.23 -14.73 -21.85
CA LYS A 788 -24.55 -13.32 -22.09
C LYS A 788 -25.11 -12.64 -20.83
N GLY A 789 -24.78 -11.37 -20.63
CA GLY A 789 -25.19 -10.60 -19.44
C GLY A 789 -24.30 -10.82 -18.22
N PHE A 790 -24.40 -9.89 -17.25
CA PHE A 790 -23.62 -9.87 -16.01
C PHE A 790 -24.49 -9.50 -14.81
N THR A 791 -24.17 -10.03 -13.64
CA THR A 791 -24.90 -9.75 -12.40
C THR A 791 -23.94 -9.65 -11.21
N LEU A 792 -24.45 -9.18 -10.08
CA LEU A 792 -23.74 -9.13 -8.80
C LEU A 792 -23.81 -10.47 -8.06
N ALA A 793 -22.96 -10.63 -7.05
CA ALA A 793 -23.05 -11.78 -6.16
C ALA A 793 -24.40 -11.81 -5.40
N PRO A 794 -24.93 -12.99 -5.05
CA PRO A 794 -26.24 -13.11 -4.39
C PRO A 794 -26.42 -12.22 -3.15
N PHE A 795 -25.37 -12.04 -2.33
CA PHE A 795 -25.44 -11.15 -1.16
C PHE A 795 -25.61 -9.67 -1.51
N GLN A 796 -24.93 -9.19 -2.55
CA GLN A 796 -24.98 -7.78 -2.95
C GLN A 796 -26.37 -7.39 -3.49
N LEU A 797 -27.07 -8.33 -4.12
CA LEU A 797 -28.43 -8.11 -4.62
C LEU A 797 -29.43 -7.82 -3.49
N ASN A 798 -29.18 -8.25 -2.25
CA ASN A 798 -30.02 -7.94 -1.08
C ASN A 798 -30.07 -6.45 -0.74
N ALA A 799 -29.12 -5.65 -1.23
CA ALA A 799 -29.09 -4.19 -1.04
C ALA A 799 -29.87 -3.42 -2.11
N LEU A 800 -30.50 -4.12 -3.07
CA LEU A 800 -31.14 -3.54 -4.25
C LEU A 800 -32.56 -4.09 -4.37
N PRO A 801 -33.48 -3.34 -5.02
CA PRO A 801 -34.87 -3.77 -5.19
C PRO A 801 -35.01 -4.81 -6.32
N ILE A 802 -34.32 -5.95 -6.16
CA ILE A 802 -34.33 -7.06 -7.11
C ILE A 802 -35.57 -7.92 -6.87
N PRO A 803 -36.31 -8.33 -7.92
CA PRO A 803 -37.44 -9.23 -7.77
C PRO A 803 -37.04 -10.55 -7.07
N PRO A 804 -37.82 -11.07 -6.11
CA PRO A 804 -37.50 -12.30 -5.38
C PRO A 804 -37.28 -13.51 -6.29
N GLU A 805 -38.06 -13.65 -7.35
CA GLU A 805 -37.91 -14.71 -8.35
C GLU A 805 -36.56 -14.67 -9.06
N LEU A 806 -36.04 -13.46 -9.33
CA LEU A 806 -34.75 -13.27 -9.96
C LEU A 806 -33.61 -13.52 -8.96
N SER A 807 -33.79 -13.12 -7.70
CA SER A 807 -32.86 -13.41 -6.61
C SER A 807 -32.69 -14.92 -6.41
N LEU A 808 -33.80 -15.68 -6.39
CA LEU A 808 -33.79 -17.14 -6.34
C LEU A 808 -33.05 -17.74 -7.54
N ALA A 809 -33.35 -17.28 -8.76
CA ALA A 809 -32.70 -17.79 -9.97
C ALA A 809 -31.17 -17.55 -9.97
N VAL A 810 -30.72 -16.39 -9.47
CA VAL A 810 -29.29 -16.10 -9.29
C VAL A 810 -28.67 -17.01 -8.26
N ALA A 811 -29.32 -17.20 -7.10
CA ALA A 811 -28.84 -18.13 -6.07
C ALA A 811 -28.73 -19.57 -6.59
N GLN A 812 -29.73 -20.05 -7.33
CA GLN A 812 -29.71 -21.37 -7.97
C GLN A 812 -28.58 -21.53 -8.97
N LYS A 813 -28.38 -20.54 -9.85
CA LYS A 813 -27.28 -20.56 -10.82
C LYS A 813 -25.92 -20.54 -10.13
N HIS A 814 -25.79 -19.80 -9.03
CA HIS A 814 -24.59 -19.78 -8.21
C HIS A 814 -24.31 -21.14 -7.54
N ALA A 815 -25.34 -21.75 -6.94
CA ALA A 815 -25.26 -23.08 -6.33
C ALA A 815 -24.86 -24.17 -7.34
N ILE A 816 -25.46 -24.16 -8.54
CA ILE A 816 -25.09 -25.08 -9.63
C ILE A 816 -23.62 -24.89 -10.04
N GLY A 817 -23.13 -23.65 -10.06
CA GLY A 817 -21.72 -23.34 -10.31
C GLY A 817 -20.80 -23.99 -9.26
N ILE A 818 -21.18 -23.91 -7.99
CA ILE A 818 -20.47 -24.57 -6.88
C ILE A 818 -20.48 -26.08 -7.05
N GLU A 819 -21.64 -26.70 -7.29
CA GLU A 819 -21.76 -28.15 -7.48
C GLU A 819 -20.90 -28.65 -8.66
N LYS A 820 -20.91 -27.94 -9.79
CA LYS A 820 -20.05 -28.24 -10.94
C LYS A 820 -18.57 -28.17 -10.60
N SER A 821 -18.16 -27.22 -9.76
CA SER A 821 -16.75 -27.05 -9.38
C SER A 821 -16.20 -28.19 -8.52
N ILE A 822 -17.07 -28.94 -7.84
CA ILE A 822 -16.68 -30.04 -6.95
C ILE A 822 -17.01 -31.44 -7.48
N ALA A 823 -17.77 -31.55 -8.58
CA ALA A 823 -18.40 -32.80 -9.03
C ALA A 823 -17.41 -33.96 -9.20
N GLU A 824 -16.23 -33.72 -9.76
CA GLU A 824 -15.20 -34.77 -9.96
C GLU A 824 -14.53 -35.24 -8.66
N LYS A 825 -14.55 -34.39 -7.62
CA LYS A 825 -13.86 -34.62 -6.34
C LYS A 825 -14.82 -34.95 -5.19
N LYS A 826 -16.13 -35.05 -5.45
CA LYS A 826 -17.13 -35.25 -4.40
C LYS A 826 -17.00 -36.66 -3.81
N PRO A 827 -16.57 -36.80 -2.54
CA PRO A 827 -16.45 -38.11 -1.91
C PRO A 827 -17.84 -38.68 -1.61
N GLN A 828 -17.92 -40.01 -1.47
CA GLN A 828 -19.07 -40.65 -0.86
C GLN A 828 -18.84 -40.73 0.64
N PHE A 829 -19.45 -39.81 1.38
CA PHE A 829 -19.41 -39.83 2.83
C PHE A 829 -20.32 -40.92 3.39
N ILE A 830 -19.83 -41.60 4.44
CA ILE A 830 -20.61 -42.53 5.24
C ILE A 830 -21.03 -41.78 6.49
N TYR A 831 -22.33 -41.66 6.71
CA TYR A 831 -22.85 -41.02 7.92
C TYR A 831 -22.82 -42.01 9.08
N SER A 832 -22.36 -41.57 10.23
CA SER A 832 -22.37 -42.36 11.47
C SER A 832 -23.79 -42.76 11.85
N GLN A 833 -23.93 -43.88 12.57
CA GLN A 833 -25.19 -44.19 13.21
C GLN A 833 -25.47 -43.14 14.29
N LYS A 834 -26.74 -42.69 14.36
CA LYS A 834 -27.18 -41.74 15.39
C LYS A 834 -26.78 -42.25 16.78
N THR A 835 -26.17 -41.38 17.56
CA THR A 835 -25.86 -41.65 18.96
C THR A 835 -27.06 -41.29 19.85
N ASP A 836 -26.94 -41.49 21.17
CA ASP A 836 -27.98 -41.07 22.12
C ASP A 836 -28.17 -39.54 22.14
N LYS A 837 -27.18 -38.77 21.66
CA LYS A 837 -27.24 -37.31 21.50
C LYS A 837 -27.17 -36.91 20.02
N LEU A 838 -27.85 -35.82 19.67
CA LEU A 838 -27.75 -35.20 18.34
C LEU A 838 -26.50 -34.31 18.27
N ARG A 839 -25.62 -34.58 17.29
CA ARG A 839 -24.43 -33.77 17.02
C ARG A 839 -24.77 -32.63 16.08
N VAL A 840 -24.67 -31.39 16.56
CA VAL A 840 -24.98 -30.19 15.80
C VAL A 840 -23.69 -29.40 15.55
N GLY A 841 -23.39 -29.15 14.27
CA GLY A 841 -22.24 -28.36 13.86
C GLY A 841 -22.62 -27.00 13.31
N TYR A 842 -22.05 -25.93 13.85
CA TYR A 842 -22.22 -24.57 13.34
C TYR A 842 -20.98 -24.14 12.56
N VAL A 843 -21.16 -23.74 11.30
CA VAL A 843 -20.07 -23.28 10.44
C VAL A 843 -20.20 -21.78 10.18
N SER A 844 -19.17 -21.01 10.54
CA SER A 844 -19.19 -19.56 10.32
C SER A 844 -17.79 -18.96 10.21
N PRO A 845 -17.57 -17.95 9.35
CA PRO A 845 -16.41 -17.07 9.45
C PRO A 845 -16.57 -16.01 10.56
N ASP A 846 -17.74 -15.92 11.18
CA ASP A 846 -18.14 -14.77 12.00
C ASP A 846 -18.12 -15.05 13.51
N PHE A 847 -17.38 -16.08 13.96
CA PHE A 847 -17.16 -16.38 15.39
C PHE A 847 -16.16 -15.42 16.04
N TYR A 848 -16.47 -14.14 15.99
CA TYR A 848 -15.76 -13.05 16.64
C TYR A 848 -16.75 -11.89 16.86
N SER A 849 -16.28 -10.72 17.26
CA SER A 849 -17.05 -9.48 17.43
C SER A 849 -17.56 -8.91 16.09
N HIS A 850 -18.29 -9.74 15.34
CA HIS A 850 -19.05 -9.50 14.12
C HIS A 850 -20.55 -9.39 14.43
N ALA A 851 -21.37 -8.98 13.45
CA ALA A 851 -22.81 -8.89 13.60
C ALA A 851 -23.45 -10.24 13.95
N VAL A 852 -23.04 -11.33 13.29
CA VAL A 852 -23.52 -12.69 13.57
C VAL A 852 -23.01 -13.16 14.92
N GLY A 853 -21.69 -13.13 15.18
CA GLY A 853 -21.11 -13.57 16.45
C GLY A 853 -21.76 -12.95 17.68
N ARG A 854 -22.00 -11.63 17.69
CA ARG A 854 -22.69 -10.94 18.80
C ARG A 854 -24.16 -11.36 18.99
N LEU A 855 -24.79 -11.89 17.96
CA LEU A 855 -26.18 -12.37 18.05
C LEU A 855 -26.28 -13.83 18.49
N ILE A 856 -25.22 -14.63 18.33
CA ILE A 856 -25.30 -16.08 18.57
C ILE A 856 -24.39 -16.58 19.68
N TYR A 857 -23.47 -15.77 20.22
CA TYR A 857 -22.44 -16.27 21.13
C TYR A 857 -22.98 -17.03 22.36
N GLN A 858 -24.18 -16.70 22.83
CA GLN A 858 -24.83 -17.35 23.96
C GLN A 858 -25.61 -18.62 23.60
N ILE A 859 -25.91 -18.89 22.32
CA ILE A 859 -26.66 -20.11 21.95
C ILE A 859 -25.85 -21.36 22.31
N PHE A 860 -24.54 -21.27 22.16
CA PHE A 860 -23.62 -22.38 22.34
C PHE A 860 -23.69 -22.89 23.78
N GLU A 861 -23.52 -22.03 24.79
CA GLU A 861 -23.59 -22.45 26.20
C GLU A 861 -25.00 -22.89 26.66
N ASN A 862 -26.06 -22.41 26.00
CA ASN A 862 -27.45 -22.63 26.44
C ASN A 862 -28.08 -23.92 25.89
N HIS A 863 -27.44 -24.64 24.97
CA HIS A 863 -27.94 -25.93 24.48
C HIS A 863 -28.00 -27.01 25.58
N ASN A 864 -29.05 -27.82 25.59
CA ASN A 864 -29.21 -28.96 26.49
C ASN A 864 -28.18 -30.05 26.19
N ARG A 865 -27.12 -30.10 26.99
CA ARG A 865 -26.03 -31.09 26.84
C ARG A 865 -26.41 -32.53 27.18
N GLU A 866 -27.59 -32.77 27.72
CA GLU A 866 -28.10 -34.14 27.88
C GLU A 866 -28.57 -34.73 26.54
N GLU A 867 -29.01 -33.89 25.61
CA GLU A 867 -29.58 -34.29 24.32
C GLU A 867 -28.72 -33.90 23.11
N PHE A 868 -27.88 -32.87 23.23
CA PHE A 868 -27.08 -32.33 22.13
C PHE A 868 -25.58 -32.29 22.45
N GLU A 869 -24.77 -32.48 21.41
CA GLU A 869 -23.32 -32.25 21.41
C GLU A 869 -23.01 -31.19 20.34
N ILE A 870 -22.36 -30.09 20.74
CA ILE A 870 -22.27 -28.85 19.96
C ILE A 870 -20.85 -28.62 19.44
N PHE A 871 -20.74 -28.45 18.13
CA PHE A 871 -19.49 -28.20 17.43
C PHE A 871 -19.48 -26.80 16.81
N GLY A 872 -18.38 -26.06 17.00
CA GLY A 872 -18.10 -24.81 16.31
C GLY A 872 -16.98 -24.97 15.28
N TYR A 873 -17.27 -24.69 14.00
CA TYR A 873 -16.31 -24.71 12.90
C TYR A 873 -16.01 -23.29 12.41
N ASN A 874 -14.89 -22.73 12.86
CA ASN A 874 -14.49 -21.36 12.56
C ASN A 874 -13.79 -21.26 11.20
N LEU A 875 -14.31 -20.47 10.28
CA LEU A 875 -13.71 -20.28 8.95
C LEU A 875 -12.70 -19.12 8.88
N LEU A 876 -12.60 -18.30 9.94
CA LEU A 876 -11.68 -17.16 9.99
C LEU A 876 -11.02 -17.03 11.37
N ASN A 877 -9.69 -17.06 11.41
CA ASN A 877 -8.94 -17.02 12.68
C ASN A 877 -8.77 -15.58 13.21
N VAL A 878 -9.85 -15.07 13.81
CA VAL A 878 -9.85 -13.86 14.65
C VAL A 878 -10.07 -14.30 16.09
N ASN A 879 -9.34 -13.71 17.03
CA ASN A 879 -9.46 -14.06 18.44
C ASN A 879 -9.83 -12.82 19.27
N ASP A 880 -11.07 -12.79 19.76
CA ASP A 880 -11.57 -11.81 20.72
C ASP A 880 -12.47 -12.46 21.77
N GLU A 881 -13.06 -11.65 22.65
CA GLU A 881 -13.93 -12.11 23.74
C GLU A 881 -15.14 -12.94 23.25
N ILE A 882 -15.71 -12.59 22.10
CA ILE A 882 -16.83 -13.33 21.52
C ILE A 882 -16.36 -14.67 20.98
N THR A 883 -15.21 -14.72 20.29
CA THR A 883 -14.59 -15.98 19.86
C THR A 883 -14.37 -16.92 21.04
N GLU A 884 -13.80 -16.39 22.12
CA GLU A 884 -13.49 -17.15 23.32
C GLU A 884 -14.75 -17.67 24.02
N THR A 885 -15.79 -16.85 24.10
CA THR A 885 -17.07 -17.26 24.69
C THR A 885 -17.74 -18.35 23.88
N ILE A 886 -17.77 -18.24 22.54
CA ILE A 886 -18.26 -19.30 21.65
C ILE A 886 -17.45 -20.58 21.84
N ARG A 887 -16.12 -20.46 21.87
CA ARG A 887 -15.20 -21.60 22.02
C ARG A 887 -15.45 -22.35 23.33
N ILE A 888 -15.63 -21.64 24.45
CA ILE A 888 -15.98 -22.22 25.76
C ILE A 888 -17.37 -22.83 25.72
N GLY A 889 -18.30 -22.19 25.02
CA GLY A 889 -19.68 -22.65 24.87
C GLY A 889 -19.84 -23.88 23.98
N CYS A 890 -18.84 -24.29 23.20
CA CYS A 890 -18.89 -25.51 22.38
C CYS A 890 -18.31 -26.71 23.13
N ASP A 891 -18.80 -27.93 22.82
CA ASP A 891 -18.15 -29.17 23.25
C ASP A 891 -16.84 -29.38 22.47
N GLU A 892 -16.84 -29.03 21.17
CA GLU A 892 -15.65 -29.03 20.31
C GLU A 892 -15.62 -27.76 19.46
N PHE A 893 -14.45 -27.13 19.35
CA PHE A 893 -14.25 -25.94 18.53
C PHE A 893 -13.02 -26.11 17.63
N ARG A 894 -13.20 -26.01 16.31
CA ARG A 894 -12.15 -26.26 15.32
C ARG A 894 -11.88 -25.04 14.45
N ASP A 895 -10.61 -24.76 14.19
CA ASP A 895 -10.16 -23.74 13.22
C ASP A 895 -10.02 -24.36 11.83
N PHE A 896 -10.86 -23.91 10.89
CA PHE A 896 -10.89 -24.29 9.48
C PHE A 896 -10.39 -23.17 8.55
N SER A 897 -9.80 -22.11 9.09
CA SER A 897 -9.31 -20.97 8.30
C SER A 897 -8.30 -21.40 7.24
N GLN A 898 -7.40 -22.33 7.58
CA GLN A 898 -6.34 -22.84 6.68
C GLN A 898 -6.73 -24.09 5.89
N LEU A 899 -7.89 -24.70 6.16
CA LEU A 899 -8.32 -25.91 5.46
C LEU A 899 -8.99 -25.58 4.11
N SER A 900 -8.75 -26.43 3.12
CA SER A 900 -9.56 -26.44 1.90
C SER A 900 -11.01 -26.88 2.23
N PRO A 901 -11.99 -26.52 1.39
CA PRO A 901 -13.37 -26.94 1.62
C PRO A 901 -13.56 -28.46 1.69
N LEU A 902 -12.76 -29.24 0.97
CA LEU A 902 -12.81 -30.71 1.00
C LEU A 902 -12.27 -31.25 2.33
N GLU A 903 -11.10 -30.80 2.78
CA GLU A 903 -10.52 -31.22 4.07
C GLU A 903 -11.43 -30.86 5.24
N ALA A 904 -12.07 -29.68 5.19
CA ALA A 904 -13.08 -29.27 6.17
C ALA A 904 -14.29 -30.21 6.16
N ALA A 905 -14.81 -30.56 4.98
CA ALA A 905 -15.92 -31.52 4.85
C ALA A 905 -15.53 -32.93 5.37
N GLU A 906 -14.33 -33.41 5.05
CA GLU A 906 -13.82 -34.68 5.58
C GLU A 906 -13.67 -34.68 7.10
N GLN A 907 -13.26 -33.55 7.68
CA GLN A 907 -13.20 -33.40 9.14
C GLN A 907 -14.59 -33.40 9.77
N ILE A 908 -15.56 -32.65 9.22
CA ILE A 908 -16.95 -32.63 9.69
C ILE A 908 -17.57 -34.04 9.63
N ASN A 909 -17.33 -34.79 8.56
CA ASN A 909 -17.83 -36.15 8.45
C ASN A 909 -17.18 -37.09 9.48
N ARG A 910 -15.87 -36.94 9.75
CA ARG A 910 -15.15 -37.68 10.81
C ARG A 910 -15.67 -37.36 12.21
N ASP A 911 -16.11 -36.13 12.43
CA ASP A 911 -16.74 -35.70 13.70
C ASP A 911 -18.15 -36.30 13.87
N GLY A 912 -18.74 -36.86 12.80
CA GLY A 912 -20.03 -37.56 12.84
C GLY A 912 -21.20 -36.62 13.08
N ILE A 913 -21.16 -35.42 12.49
CA ILE A 913 -22.22 -34.40 12.63
C ILE A 913 -23.53 -34.88 12.01
N ASP A 914 -24.62 -34.81 12.77
CA ASP A 914 -25.97 -35.17 12.33
C ASP A 914 -26.63 -34.00 11.59
N ILE A 915 -26.49 -32.78 12.14
CA ILE A 915 -27.10 -31.56 11.61
C ILE A 915 -26.02 -30.49 11.46
N LEU A 916 -25.77 -30.04 10.23
CA LEU A 916 -24.82 -28.98 9.94
C LEU A 916 -25.54 -27.66 9.61
N ILE A 917 -25.27 -26.62 10.40
CA ILE A 917 -25.88 -25.30 10.30
C ILE A 917 -24.92 -24.35 9.58
N ASP A 918 -25.38 -23.80 8.46
CA ASP A 918 -24.74 -22.72 7.73
C ASP A 918 -25.13 -21.36 8.33
N LEU A 919 -24.15 -20.67 8.91
CA LEU A 919 -24.28 -19.33 9.46
C LEU A 919 -23.61 -18.27 8.56
N ALA A 920 -23.34 -18.57 7.29
CA ALA A 920 -22.58 -17.70 6.41
C ALA A 920 -23.17 -17.57 5.01
N GLY A 921 -23.62 -18.67 4.41
CA GLY A 921 -24.14 -18.72 3.04
C GLY A 921 -23.19 -18.08 2.02
N TYR A 922 -23.71 -17.13 1.23
CA TYR A 922 -22.95 -16.41 0.20
C TYR A 922 -22.31 -15.10 0.68
N THR A 923 -22.02 -14.98 1.97
CA THR A 923 -21.27 -13.85 2.54
C THR A 923 -19.75 -14.05 2.40
N GLY A 924 -18.97 -13.04 2.79
CA GLY A 924 -17.51 -13.10 2.72
C GLY A 924 -16.96 -14.28 3.52
N TYR A 925 -16.04 -15.04 2.92
CA TYR A 925 -15.38 -16.21 3.53
C TYR A 925 -16.29 -17.38 3.93
N GLY A 926 -17.55 -17.43 3.49
CA GLY A 926 -18.52 -18.47 3.91
C GLY A 926 -18.25 -19.91 3.47
N LYS A 927 -17.30 -20.16 2.53
CA LYS A 927 -16.94 -21.48 1.99
C LYS A 927 -18.15 -22.44 1.75
N PRO A 928 -19.20 -22.05 0.99
CA PRO A 928 -20.39 -22.88 0.76
C PRO A 928 -20.10 -24.23 0.08
N GLN A 929 -18.91 -24.39 -0.51
CA GLN A 929 -18.42 -25.66 -1.04
C GLN A 929 -18.40 -26.77 0.03
N ILE A 930 -18.17 -26.44 1.31
CA ILE A 930 -18.20 -27.41 2.42
C ILE A 930 -19.56 -28.12 2.44
N PHE A 931 -20.64 -27.37 2.36
CA PHE A 931 -22.01 -27.90 2.35
C PHE A 931 -22.33 -28.65 1.05
N ALA A 932 -21.80 -28.20 -0.10
CA ALA A 932 -22.01 -28.88 -1.38
C ALA A 932 -21.37 -30.30 -1.41
N TYR A 933 -20.30 -30.52 -0.65
CA TYR A 933 -19.75 -31.87 -0.43
C TYR A 933 -20.65 -32.78 0.40
N GLN A 934 -21.62 -32.21 1.13
CA GLN A 934 -22.60 -32.92 1.98
C GLN A 934 -21.95 -33.83 3.04
N PRO A 935 -21.10 -33.30 3.94
CA PRO A 935 -20.45 -34.09 4.99
C PRO A 935 -21.39 -34.57 6.11
N ALA A 936 -22.57 -33.97 6.24
CA ALA A 936 -23.62 -34.32 7.20
C ALA A 936 -24.92 -34.70 6.47
N PRO A 937 -25.75 -35.59 7.04
CA PRO A 937 -26.99 -36.04 6.41
C PRO A 937 -28.07 -34.95 6.34
N ILE A 938 -28.04 -33.98 7.27
CA ILE A 938 -28.98 -32.87 7.32
C ILE A 938 -28.19 -31.57 7.35
N GLN A 939 -28.53 -30.64 6.46
CA GLN A 939 -27.91 -29.32 6.40
C GLN A 939 -28.98 -28.23 6.33
N ALA A 940 -28.82 -27.19 7.15
CA ALA A 940 -29.76 -26.08 7.24
C ALA A 940 -29.04 -24.73 7.19
N SER A 941 -29.66 -23.75 6.55
CA SER A 941 -29.25 -22.34 6.63
C SER A 941 -29.93 -21.66 7.81
N PHE A 942 -29.19 -20.79 8.51
CA PHE A 942 -29.72 -19.99 9.60
C PHE A 942 -28.99 -18.65 9.74
N LEU A 943 -29.76 -17.57 9.88
CA LEU A 943 -29.33 -16.21 10.31
C LEU A 943 -28.33 -15.46 9.41
N GLY A 944 -27.13 -16.00 9.17
CA GLY A 944 -25.99 -15.24 8.67
C GLY A 944 -26.11 -14.78 7.21
N TYR A 945 -26.84 -15.52 6.38
CA TYR A 945 -27.20 -15.11 5.03
C TYR A 945 -28.72 -14.87 4.91
N PRO A 946 -29.18 -13.62 4.78
CA PRO A 946 -30.61 -13.30 4.85
C PRO A 946 -31.31 -13.46 3.50
N ASN A 947 -31.11 -14.60 2.83
CA ASN A 947 -31.82 -14.99 1.61
C ASN A 947 -31.69 -16.51 1.34
N THR A 948 -32.39 -17.00 0.32
CA THR A 948 -32.31 -18.38 -0.18
C THR A 948 -30.90 -18.75 -0.65
N MET A 949 -30.41 -19.92 -0.27
CA MET A 949 -29.20 -20.51 -0.83
C MET A 949 -29.42 -20.98 -2.28
N GLY A 950 -30.65 -21.20 -2.71
CA GLY A 950 -30.94 -21.72 -4.05
C GLY A 950 -30.32 -23.11 -4.30
N ALA A 951 -29.94 -23.83 -3.25
CA ALA A 951 -29.01 -24.95 -3.32
C ALA A 951 -29.67 -26.25 -2.84
N ASN A 952 -29.61 -27.30 -3.65
CA ASN A 952 -30.13 -28.62 -3.26
C ASN A 952 -29.35 -29.24 -2.10
N PHE A 953 -28.11 -28.82 -1.89
CA PHE A 953 -27.27 -29.29 -0.79
C PHE A 953 -27.64 -28.65 0.57
N ILE A 954 -28.49 -27.63 0.64
CA ILE A 954 -29.09 -27.13 1.89
C ILE A 954 -30.58 -27.47 1.90
N GLN A 955 -31.03 -28.29 2.85
CA GLN A 955 -32.40 -28.81 2.84
C GLN A 955 -33.37 -27.87 3.55
N TYR A 956 -32.92 -27.21 4.61
CA TYR A 956 -33.79 -26.45 5.50
C TYR A 956 -33.35 -24.99 5.65
N LEU A 957 -34.32 -24.09 5.84
CA LEU A 957 -34.08 -22.73 6.31
C LEU A 957 -34.79 -22.54 7.64
N LEU A 958 -34.01 -22.26 8.69
CA LEU A 958 -34.53 -21.91 10.01
C LEU A 958 -34.89 -20.42 10.04
N THR A 959 -36.16 -20.10 10.26
CA THR A 959 -36.67 -18.72 10.20
C THR A 959 -37.98 -18.60 10.96
N ASP A 960 -38.69 -17.47 10.85
CA ASP A 960 -40.04 -17.27 11.36
C ASP A 960 -41.00 -16.73 10.28
N GLN A 961 -42.29 -16.62 10.63
CA GLN A 961 -43.34 -16.18 9.71
C GLN A 961 -43.28 -14.68 9.37
N TRP A 962 -42.59 -13.87 10.18
CA TRP A 962 -42.38 -12.47 9.87
C TRP A 962 -41.33 -12.29 8.79
N ILE A 963 -40.24 -13.04 8.87
CA ILE A 963 -39.15 -13.03 7.89
C ILE A 963 -39.59 -13.66 6.58
N VAL A 964 -40.13 -14.88 6.61
CA VAL A 964 -40.62 -15.58 5.42
C VAL A 964 -42.09 -15.91 5.61
N PRO A 965 -43.01 -14.98 5.31
CA PRO A 965 -44.42 -15.31 5.34
C PRO A 965 -44.76 -16.34 4.25
N PRO A 966 -45.84 -17.15 4.41
CA PRO A 966 -46.16 -18.24 3.49
C PRO A 966 -46.22 -17.84 2.01
N GLU A 967 -46.66 -16.62 1.69
CA GLU A 967 -46.71 -16.09 0.32
C GLU A 967 -45.34 -15.90 -0.33
N LEU A 968 -44.27 -15.72 0.46
CA LEU A 968 -42.89 -15.59 -0.02
C LEU A 968 -42.12 -16.91 0.00
N ALA A 969 -42.66 -17.96 0.63
CA ALA A 969 -42.00 -19.26 0.73
C ALA A 969 -41.67 -19.88 -0.65
N GLN A 970 -42.46 -19.56 -1.69
CA GLN A 970 -42.22 -20.00 -3.07
C GLN A 970 -40.89 -19.50 -3.67
N TYR A 971 -40.27 -18.47 -3.09
CA TYR A 971 -39.00 -17.90 -3.53
C TYR A 971 -37.78 -18.50 -2.80
N TYR A 972 -37.98 -19.56 -2.02
CA TYR A 972 -36.94 -20.30 -1.31
C TYR A 972 -36.84 -21.70 -1.85
N SER A 973 -35.61 -22.21 -1.96
CA SER A 973 -35.36 -23.61 -2.39
C SER A 973 -35.47 -24.59 -1.24
N GLU A 974 -35.20 -24.10 -0.04
CA GLU A 974 -35.16 -24.83 1.21
C GLU A 974 -36.58 -25.07 1.74
N GLU A 975 -36.77 -26.18 2.45
CA GLU A 975 -37.97 -26.37 3.27
C GLU A 975 -37.91 -25.41 4.46
N ILE A 976 -38.94 -24.58 4.59
CA ILE A 976 -39.01 -23.58 5.65
C ILE A 976 -39.41 -24.23 6.97
N LEU A 977 -38.57 -24.08 7.99
CA LEU A 977 -38.87 -24.47 9.38
C LEU A 977 -39.10 -23.21 10.21
N TYR A 978 -40.36 -23.01 10.61
CA TYR A 978 -40.78 -21.86 11.39
C TYR A 978 -40.50 -22.06 12.88
N LEU A 979 -39.68 -21.19 13.44
CA LEU A 979 -39.53 -21.00 14.88
C LEU A 979 -40.77 -20.26 15.42
N PRO A 980 -41.34 -20.67 16.57
CA PRO A 980 -42.64 -20.16 17.03
C PRO A 980 -42.70 -18.65 17.32
N ASP A 981 -41.72 -18.11 18.05
CA ASP A 981 -41.81 -16.76 18.65
C ASP A 981 -40.72 -15.78 18.18
N GLN A 982 -39.49 -16.26 17.96
CA GLN A 982 -38.37 -15.48 17.44
C GLN A 982 -37.44 -16.32 16.58
N PHE A 983 -36.79 -15.66 15.62
CA PHE A 983 -35.61 -16.20 14.93
C PHE A 983 -34.28 -15.85 15.62
N ILE A 984 -34.28 -14.90 16.56
CA ILE A 984 -33.06 -14.50 17.28
C ILE A 984 -33.38 -13.97 18.68
N ALA A 985 -32.49 -14.24 19.63
CA ALA A 985 -32.43 -13.60 20.95
C ALA A 985 -30.96 -13.55 21.40
N SER A 986 -30.51 -12.40 21.92
CA SER A 986 -29.15 -12.23 22.41
C SER A 986 -29.13 -11.19 23.52
N GLU A 987 -28.53 -11.53 24.65
CA GLU A 987 -28.26 -10.57 25.72
C GLU A 987 -27.01 -9.75 25.41
N MET A 988 -27.10 -8.46 25.72
CA MET A 988 -26.03 -7.50 25.45
C MET A 988 -25.68 -6.70 26.70
N GLU A 989 -24.39 -6.46 26.92
CA GLU A 989 -23.93 -5.61 27.99
C GLU A 989 -24.13 -4.13 27.64
N ILE A 990 -24.69 -3.35 28.57
CA ILE A 990 -24.82 -1.90 28.43
C ILE A 990 -23.84 -1.25 29.41
N SER A 991 -22.95 -0.39 28.91
CA SER A 991 -22.00 0.33 29.75
C SER A 991 -22.72 1.20 30.79
N SER A 992 -22.21 1.21 32.02
CA SER A 992 -22.72 2.07 33.10
C SER A 992 -22.16 3.49 33.05
N GLN A 993 -21.26 3.79 32.11
CA GLN A 993 -20.69 5.13 31.96
C GLN A 993 -21.78 6.14 31.57
N PRO A 994 -21.86 7.29 32.25
CA PRO A 994 -22.83 8.32 31.92
C PRO A 994 -22.43 8.96 30.58
N LEU A 995 -23.28 8.80 29.57
CA LEU A 995 -23.15 9.47 28.27
C LEU A 995 -24.22 10.55 28.14
N THR A 996 -23.90 11.65 27.46
CA THR A 996 -24.82 12.79 27.28
C THR A 996 -25.03 13.13 25.81
N ARG A 997 -26.15 13.79 25.49
CA ARG A 997 -26.44 14.26 24.11
C ARG A 997 -25.37 15.24 23.64
N ALA A 998 -24.95 16.15 24.52
CA ALA A 998 -23.90 17.13 24.24
C ALA A 998 -22.57 16.51 23.76
N GLU A 999 -22.13 15.39 24.33
CA GLU A 999 -20.88 14.70 23.93
C GLU A 999 -20.88 14.25 22.47
N PHE A 1000 -22.06 14.02 21.89
CA PHE A 1000 -22.23 13.59 20.50
C PHE A 1000 -22.77 14.69 19.59
N GLY A 1001 -22.75 15.94 20.05
CA GLY A 1001 -23.25 17.08 19.28
C GLY A 1001 -24.77 17.07 19.08
N LEU A 1002 -25.51 16.29 19.87
CA LEU A 1002 -26.96 16.21 19.78
C LEU A 1002 -27.61 17.38 20.57
N PRO A 1003 -28.68 17.97 20.03
CA PRO A 1003 -29.50 18.94 20.77
C PRO A 1003 -30.23 18.31 21.96
N GLU A 1004 -30.10 18.88 23.16
CA GLU A 1004 -30.71 18.36 24.39
C GLU A 1004 -32.24 18.32 24.32
N ALA A 1005 -32.88 19.38 23.80
CA ALA A 1005 -34.33 19.54 23.83
C ALA A 1005 -35.07 19.03 22.57
N SER A 1006 -34.34 18.59 21.54
CA SER A 1006 -34.97 18.15 20.28
C SER A 1006 -35.24 16.65 20.27
N PHE A 1007 -36.16 16.23 19.39
CA PHE A 1007 -36.39 14.83 19.09
C PHE A 1007 -35.23 14.26 18.26
N VAL A 1008 -34.64 13.15 18.71
CA VAL A 1008 -33.49 12.50 18.06
C VAL A 1008 -33.96 11.21 17.39
N PHE A 1009 -34.10 11.25 16.07
CA PHE A 1009 -34.18 10.04 15.26
C PHE A 1009 -32.79 9.44 15.11
N CYS A 1010 -32.64 8.12 15.07
CA CYS A 1010 -31.35 7.49 14.77
C CYS A 1010 -31.46 6.34 13.76
N CYS A 1011 -30.40 6.12 12.98
CA CYS A 1011 -30.24 4.93 12.15
C CYS A 1011 -28.75 4.56 12.08
N PHE A 1012 -28.35 3.51 12.79
CA PHE A 1012 -26.97 3.02 12.81
C PHE A 1012 -26.73 1.84 11.85
N ASN A 1013 -27.61 1.68 10.86
CA ASN A 1013 -27.43 0.75 9.75
C ASN A 1013 -26.31 1.21 8.82
N ARG A 1014 -25.68 0.27 8.11
CA ARG A 1014 -24.72 0.59 7.04
C ARG A 1014 -25.39 1.39 5.93
N HIS A 1015 -24.68 2.37 5.38
CA HIS A 1015 -25.21 3.34 4.42
C HIS A 1015 -25.77 2.75 3.12
N PHE A 1016 -25.25 1.62 2.64
CA PHE A 1016 -25.79 0.95 1.44
C PHE A 1016 -27.23 0.47 1.61
N LYS A 1017 -27.72 0.37 2.85
CA LYS A 1017 -29.11 0.02 3.17
C LYS A 1017 -30.07 1.22 3.01
N ILE A 1018 -29.53 2.43 2.84
CA ILE A 1018 -30.29 3.66 2.65
C ILE A 1018 -30.50 3.86 1.15
N THR A 1019 -31.74 3.69 0.71
CA THR A 1019 -32.13 3.93 -0.67
C THR A 1019 -32.63 5.37 -0.86
N PRO A 1020 -32.60 5.91 -2.10
CA PRO A 1020 -33.02 7.30 -2.34
C PRO A 1020 -34.48 7.57 -1.94
N ASP A 1021 -35.39 6.61 -2.15
CA ASP A 1021 -36.80 6.69 -1.76
C ASP A 1021 -36.97 6.72 -0.23
N LEU A 1022 -36.23 5.88 0.50
CA LEU A 1022 -36.23 5.89 1.97
C LEU A 1022 -35.69 7.20 2.53
N PHE A 1023 -34.57 7.67 1.99
CA PHE A 1023 -33.97 8.91 2.43
C PHE A 1023 -34.89 10.10 2.18
N ALA A 1024 -35.62 10.11 1.07
CA ALA A 1024 -36.64 11.13 0.80
C ALA A 1024 -37.75 11.12 1.86
N VAL A 1025 -38.21 9.95 2.32
CA VAL A 1025 -39.15 9.84 3.44
C VAL A 1025 -38.55 10.39 4.74
N TRP A 1026 -37.29 10.07 5.06
CA TRP A 1026 -36.62 10.63 6.23
C TRP A 1026 -36.51 12.16 6.16
N MET A 1027 -36.24 12.73 4.99
CA MET A 1027 -36.25 14.18 4.82
C MET A 1027 -37.64 14.77 5.04
N GLY A 1028 -38.69 14.10 4.55
CA GLY A 1028 -40.08 14.47 4.81
C GLY A 1028 -40.46 14.45 6.29
N ILE A 1029 -39.95 13.48 7.06
CA ILE A 1029 -40.08 13.42 8.53
C ILE A 1029 -39.40 14.63 9.16
N LEU A 1030 -38.14 14.89 8.83
CA LEU A 1030 -37.37 16.01 9.41
C LEU A 1030 -38.01 17.37 9.09
N GLN A 1031 -38.57 17.55 7.89
CA GLN A 1031 -39.29 18.78 7.54
C GLN A 1031 -40.51 19.03 8.43
N GLN A 1032 -41.27 17.98 8.78
CA GLN A 1032 -42.51 18.11 9.54
C GLN A 1032 -42.28 18.13 11.05
N VAL A 1033 -41.25 17.45 11.54
CA VAL A 1033 -40.86 17.46 12.95
C VAL A 1033 -39.79 18.54 13.15
N GLU A 1034 -40.22 19.79 13.38
CA GLU A 1034 -39.34 20.94 13.53
C GLU A 1034 -38.30 20.75 14.65
N GLY A 1035 -37.05 21.14 14.38
CA GLY A 1035 -35.95 21.04 15.34
C GLY A 1035 -35.37 19.63 15.57
N SER A 1036 -36.02 18.57 15.08
CA SER A 1036 -35.51 17.20 15.20
C SER A 1036 -34.21 16.97 14.42
N VAL A 1037 -33.45 15.93 14.76
CA VAL A 1037 -32.22 15.54 14.05
C VAL A 1037 -32.26 14.07 13.68
N LEU A 1038 -31.52 13.70 12.64
CA LEU A 1038 -31.28 12.31 12.26
C LEU A 1038 -29.82 11.95 12.54
N TRP A 1039 -29.63 11.01 13.45
CA TRP A 1039 -28.33 10.56 13.89
C TRP A 1039 -27.93 9.25 13.19
N LEU A 1040 -26.96 9.33 12.29
CA LEU A 1040 -26.49 8.24 11.45
C LEU A 1040 -25.18 7.66 11.98
N SER A 1041 -24.83 6.43 11.62
CA SER A 1041 -23.48 5.92 11.87
C SER A 1041 -22.45 6.73 11.07
N GLU A 1042 -21.29 7.02 11.64
CA GLU A 1042 -20.21 7.66 10.88
C GLU A 1042 -19.76 6.76 9.71
N PRO A 1043 -19.74 7.26 8.46
CA PRO A 1043 -19.24 6.50 7.33
C PRO A 1043 -17.72 6.40 7.35
N ILE A 1044 -17.19 5.43 6.61
CA ILE A 1044 -15.74 5.23 6.47
C ILE A 1044 -15.09 6.38 5.67
N THR A 1045 -15.84 6.99 4.74
CA THR A 1045 -15.34 8.05 3.86
C THR A 1045 -16.19 9.32 3.99
N GLU A 1046 -15.54 10.48 3.95
CA GLU A 1046 -16.21 11.79 3.95
C GLU A 1046 -17.10 12.00 2.71
N GLU A 1047 -16.84 11.26 1.61
CA GLU A 1047 -17.65 11.31 0.39
C GLU A 1047 -19.13 10.97 0.66
N VAL A 1048 -19.39 9.98 1.53
CA VAL A 1048 -20.76 9.62 1.95
C VAL A 1048 -21.43 10.78 2.70
N ILE A 1049 -20.72 11.42 3.64
CA ILE A 1049 -21.23 12.58 4.40
C ILE A 1049 -21.62 13.69 3.43
N ASN A 1050 -20.72 14.01 2.49
CA ASN A 1050 -20.93 15.06 1.49
C ASN A 1050 -22.13 14.76 0.58
N ASN A 1051 -22.28 13.51 0.14
CA ASN A 1051 -23.40 13.08 -0.68
C ASN A 1051 -24.73 13.20 0.07
N LEU A 1052 -24.80 12.72 1.32
CA LEU A 1052 -25.99 12.82 2.15
C LEU A 1052 -26.35 14.27 2.49
N HIS A 1053 -25.38 15.11 2.85
CA HIS A 1053 -25.59 16.54 3.07
C HIS A 1053 -26.11 17.26 1.82
N LYS A 1054 -25.55 16.95 0.65
CA LYS A 1054 -26.01 17.52 -0.63
C LYS A 1054 -27.46 17.12 -0.91
N LYS A 1055 -27.84 15.87 -0.64
CA LYS A 1055 -29.22 15.38 -0.83
C LYS A 1055 -30.17 16.00 0.19
N ALA A 1056 -29.79 16.11 1.46
CA ALA A 1056 -30.59 16.78 2.49
C ALA A 1056 -30.86 18.25 2.12
N ALA A 1057 -29.83 18.98 1.72
CA ALA A 1057 -29.95 20.37 1.28
C ALA A 1057 -30.89 20.51 0.05
N ALA A 1058 -30.78 19.59 -0.92
CA ALA A 1058 -31.66 19.55 -2.08
C ALA A 1058 -33.13 19.27 -1.70
N SER A 1059 -33.36 18.55 -0.60
CA SER A 1059 -34.67 18.33 0.00
C SER A 1059 -35.08 19.44 0.98
N GLY A 1060 -34.37 20.57 1.06
CA GLY A 1060 -34.72 21.69 1.95
C GLY A 1060 -34.51 21.41 3.44
N VAL A 1061 -33.75 20.38 3.80
CA VAL A 1061 -33.34 20.08 5.17
C VAL A 1061 -31.91 20.59 5.37
N ALA A 1062 -31.68 21.36 6.44
CA ALA A 1062 -30.35 21.86 6.76
C ALA A 1062 -29.38 20.68 7.00
N PRO A 1063 -28.21 20.62 6.32
CA PRO A 1063 -27.25 19.53 6.46
C PRO A 1063 -26.87 19.20 7.91
N GLU A 1064 -26.80 20.21 8.77
CA GLU A 1064 -26.43 20.10 10.19
C GLU A 1064 -27.45 19.29 11.02
N ARG A 1065 -28.65 19.03 10.48
CA ARG A 1065 -29.63 18.13 11.10
C ARG A 1065 -29.31 16.66 10.88
N LEU A 1066 -28.33 16.34 10.01
CA LEU A 1066 -27.73 15.02 9.91
C LEU A 1066 -26.46 14.99 10.76
N ILE A 1067 -26.50 14.21 11.83
CA ILE A 1067 -25.38 14.07 12.76
C ILE A 1067 -24.78 12.68 12.57
N PHE A 1068 -23.45 12.55 12.66
CA PHE A 1068 -22.75 11.29 12.42
C PHE A 1068 -22.08 10.80 13.71
N ALA A 1069 -22.39 9.57 14.10
CA ALA A 1069 -21.97 8.97 15.36
C ALA A 1069 -20.69 8.15 15.17
N PRO A 1070 -19.58 8.47 15.86
CA PRO A 1070 -18.32 7.77 15.67
C PRO A 1070 -18.40 6.31 16.15
N LYS A 1071 -17.45 5.48 15.71
CA LYS A 1071 -17.34 4.11 16.20
C LYS A 1071 -16.79 4.11 17.63
N ILE A 1072 -17.50 3.47 18.55
CA ILE A 1072 -17.13 3.29 19.96
C ILE A 1072 -17.26 1.80 20.33
N PRO A 1073 -16.68 1.34 21.45
CA PRO A 1073 -16.83 -0.06 21.87
C PRO A 1073 -18.29 -0.42 22.12
N HIS A 1074 -18.60 -1.72 22.04
CA HIS A 1074 -20.00 -2.16 21.92
C HIS A 1074 -20.88 -1.83 23.14
N PRO A 1075 -20.42 -2.01 24.40
CA PRO A 1075 -21.21 -1.62 25.57
C PRO A 1075 -21.54 -0.12 25.62
N GLU A 1076 -20.59 0.74 25.24
CA GLU A 1076 -20.81 2.19 25.13
C GLU A 1076 -21.73 2.53 23.94
N TYR A 1077 -21.67 1.77 22.84
CA TYR A 1077 -22.62 1.90 21.73
C TYR A 1077 -24.06 1.66 22.16
N LEU A 1078 -24.30 0.63 22.99
CA LEU A 1078 -25.61 0.36 23.57
C LEU A 1078 -26.05 1.46 24.56
N ALA A 1079 -25.15 1.94 25.41
CA ALA A 1079 -25.44 3.06 26.30
C ALA A 1079 -25.79 4.34 25.52
N ARG A 1080 -25.06 4.60 24.43
CA ARG A 1080 -25.27 5.75 23.55
C ARG A 1080 -26.60 5.69 22.81
N LEU A 1081 -27.03 4.50 22.38
CA LEU A 1081 -28.34 4.32 21.74
C LEU A 1081 -29.47 4.89 22.60
N GLN A 1082 -29.36 4.81 23.93
CA GLN A 1082 -30.36 5.33 24.87
C GLN A 1082 -30.60 6.84 24.76
N LEU A 1083 -29.66 7.59 24.16
CA LEU A 1083 -29.78 9.03 23.92
C LEU A 1083 -30.73 9.37 22.77
N ALA A 1084 -31.02 8.42 21.88
CA ALA A 1084 -32.01 8.55 20.83
C ALA A 1084 -33.44 8.38 21.36
N ASP A 1085 -34.41 8.94 20.65
CA ASP A 1085 -35.83 8.84 20.98
C ASP A 1085 -36.52 7.72 20.18
N LEU A 1086 -36.27 7.69 18.87
CA LEU A 1086 -36.81 6.68 17.95
C LEU A 1086 -35.75 6.25 16.95
N ALA A 1087 -35.59 4.95 16.76
CA ALA A 1087 -34.77 4.41 15.69
C ALA A 1087 -35.60 4.25 14.40
N LEU A 1088 -35.06 4.69 13.28
CA LEU A 1088 -35.63 4.58 11.94
C LEU A 1088 -34.91 3.46 11.19
N ASP A 1089 -35.59 2.35 10.93
CA ASP A 1089 -35.02 1.23 10.21
C ASP A 1089 -35.03 1.45 8.69
N THR A 1090 -34.20 0.69 7.98
CA THR A 1090 -34.11 0.67 6.52
C THR A 1090 -35.00 -0.43 5.93
N TRP A 1091 -35.68 -0.20 4.80
CA TRP A 1091 -36.70 -1.16 4.31
C TRP A 1091 -36.30 -2.08 3.15
N ILE A 1092 -35.22 -1.82 2.40
CA ILE A 1092 -34.70 -2.80 1.40
C ILE A 1092 -33.84 -3.86 2.08
N TYR A 1093 -33.11 -3.44 3.11
CA TYR A 1093 -32.33 -4.32 3.96
C TYR A 1093 -32.42 -3.75 5.38
N SER A 1094 -33.25 -4.37 6.21
CA SER A 1094 -33.48 -3.98 7.60
C SER A 1094 -32.28 -4.22 8.52
N GLY A 1095 -32.29 -3.57 9.68
CA GLY A 1095 -31.36 -3.86 10.75
C GLY A 1095 -31.61 -5.26 11.32
N GLY A 1096 -30.53 -6.04 11.44
CA GLY A 1096 -30.51 -7.28 12.22
C GLY A 1096 -29.96 -6.96 13.60
N SER A 1097 -28.65 -7.13 13.78
CA SER A 1097 -27.95 -6.83 15.04
C SER A 1097 -28.13 -5.39 15.54
N THR A 1098 -28.23 -4.41 14.64
CA THR A 1098 -28.50 -3.01 14.97
C THR A 1098 -29.88 -2.81 15.58
N THR A 1099 -30.90 -3.50 15.05
CA THR A 1099 -32.27 -3.45 15.57
C THR A 1099 -32.38 -4.17 16.91
N VAL A 1100 -31.76 -5.35 17.05
CA VAL A 1100 -31.68 -6.05 18.35
C VAL A 1100 -31.03 -5.15 19.40
N ALA A 1101 -29.91 -4.50 19.08
CA ALA A 1101 -29.22 -3.60 19.99
C ALA A 1101 -30.06 -2.37 20.38
N ALA A 1102 -30.80 -1.78 19.44
CA ALA A 1102 -31.67 -0.64 19.72
C ALA A 1102 -32.80 -1.03 20.70
N LEU A 1103 -33.47 -2.16 20.45
CA LEU A 1103 -34.53 -2.66 21.34
C LEU A 1103 -33.96 -3.04 22.71
N TRP A 1104 -32.78 -3.67 22.75
CA TRP A 1104 -32.08 -4.01 23.99
C TRP A 1104 -31.69 -2.78 24.82
N ALA A 1105 -31.30 -1.69 24.16
CA ALA A 1105 -31.04 -0.40 24.79
C ALA A 1105 -32.34 0.31 25.27
N GLY A 1106 -33.51 -0.19 24.91
CA GLY A 1106 -34.80 0.41 25.25
C GLY A 1106 -35.22 1.53 24.31
N VAL A 1107 -34.82 1.45 23.04
CA VAL A 1107 -35.15 2.40 21.96
C VAL A 1107 -36.08 1.69 20.95
N PRO A 1108 -37.33 2.14 20.79
CA PRO A 1108 -38.24 1.60 19.78
C PRO A 1108 -37.68 1.79 18.37
N VAL A 1109 -37.90 0.82 17.50
CA VAL A 1109 -37.47 0.86 16.10
C VAL A 1109 -38.71 0.83 15.20
N LEU A 1110 -38.86 1.84 14.34
CA LEU A 1110 -39.88 1.88 13.30
C LEU A 1110 -39.34 1.22 12.03
N THR A 1111 -40.07 0.23 11.50
CA THR A 1111 -39.65 -0.56 10.34
C THR A 1111 -40.79 -0.76 9.35
N LYS A 1112 -40.44 -1.12 8.11
CA LYS A 1112 -41.38 -1.46 7.05
C LYS A 1112 -40.88 -2.72 6.34
N PRO A 1113 -41.60 -3.84 6.40
CA PRO A 1113 -41.19 -5.06 5.74
C PRO A 1113 -41.28 -4.94 4.22
N GLY A 1114 -40.31 -5.53 3.53
CA GLY A 1114 -40.29 -5.68 2.07
C GLY A 1114 -40.65 -7.09 1.59
N LEU A 1115 -40.10 -7.47 0.44
CA LEU A 1115 -40.36 -8.75 -0.25
C LEU A 1115 -39.27 -9.81 -0.05
N THR A 1116 -38.24 -9.51 0.74
CA THR A 1116 -37.05 -10.36 0.93
C THR A 1116 -36.83 -10.63 2.41
N ASN A 1117 -36.14 -11.71 2.78
CA ASN A 1117 -35.75 -11.96 4.17
C ASN A 1117 -34.97 -10.76 4.74
N ALA A 1118 -33.98 -10.24 4.01
CA ALA A 1118 -33.20 -9.07 4.41
C ALA A 1118 -34.05 -7.83 4.74
N SER A 1119 -35.16 -7.58 4.03
CA SER A 1119 -36.06 -6.45 4.27
C SER A 1119 -37.08 -6.67 5.40
N ARG A 1120 -37.08 -7.85 6.05
CA ARG A 1120 -38.13 -8.25 6.99
C ARG A 1120 -37.62 -8.62 8.39
N MET A 1121 -36.31 -8.75 8.59
CA MET A 1121 -35.72 -8.97 9.92
C MET A 1121 -36.18 -7.92 10.93
N GLY A 1122 -36.20 -6.64 10.56
CA GLY A 1122 -36.68 -5.57 11.45
C GLY A 1122 -38.11 -5.80 11.94
N ALA A 1123 -39.02 -6.24 11.07
CA ALA A 1123 -40.41 -6.53 11.44
C ALA A 1123 -40.50 -7.71 12.40
N SER A 1124 -39.74 -8.79 12.16
CA SER A 1124 -39.66 -9.91 13.09
C SER A 1124 -39.11 -9.50 14.46
N ILE A 1125 -38.03 -8.73 14.49
CA ILE A 1125 -37.39 -8.25 15.72
C ILE A 1125 -38.36 -7.34 16.50
N CYS A 1126 -39.09 -6.44 15.82
CA CYS A 1126 -40.09 -5.61 16.48
C CYS A 1126 -41.26 -6.45 17.03
N ALA A 1127 -41.75 -7.43 16.28
CA ALA A 1127 -42.84 -8.29 16.73
C ALA A 1127 -42.43 -9.13 17.96
N SER A 1128 -41.27 -9.80 17.91
CA SER A 1128 -40.72 -10.59 19.03
C SER A 1128 -40.25 -9.73 20.20
N GLY A 1129 -39.90 -8.46 19.96
CA GLY A 1129 -39.68 -7.43 20.99
C GLY A 1129 -40.98 -6.90 21.62
N GLY A 1130 -42.12 -7.42 21.18
CA GLY A 1130 -43.44 -7.06 21.69
C GLY A 1130 -43.92 -5.69 21.22
N LEU A 1131 -43.48 -5.21 20.05
CA LEU A 1131 -43.84 -3.90 19.46
C LEU A 1131 -44.39 -4.02 18.01
N PRO A 1132 -45.42 -4.84 17.74
CA PRO A 1132 -45.99 -4.94 16.39
C PRO A 1132 -46.54 -3.62 15.84
N GLU A 1133 -46.93 -2.67 16.70
CA GLU A 1133 -47.37 -1.33 16.31
C GLU A 1133 -46.30 -0.50 15.60
N MET A 1134 -45.02 -0.87 15.76
CA MET A 1134 -43.86 -0.22 15.12
C MET A 1134 -43.58 -0.75 13.70
N ILE A 1135 -44.46 -1.59 13.17
CA ILE A 1135 -44.37 -2.13 11.82
C ILE A 1135 -45.33 -1.33 10.93
N ALA A 1136 -44.81 -0.68 9.89
CA ALA A 1136 -45.59 0.06 8.90
C ALA A 1136 -45.78 -0.79 7.63
N HIS A 1137 -46.89 -0.61 6.91
CA HIS A 1137 -47.22 -1.35 5.70
C HIS A 1137 -46.94 -0.57 4.41
N SER A 1138 -46.75 0.75 4.48
CA SER A 1138 -46.37 1.59 3.34
C SER A 1138 -45.34 2.66 3.74
N GLY A 1139 -44.71 3.30 2.74
CA GLY A 1139 -43.77 4.40 2.99
C GLY A 1139 -44.46 5.61 3.63
N GLU A 1140 -45.70 5.87 3.24
CA GLU A 1140 -46.55 6.93 3.82
C GLU A 1140 -46.91 6.62 5.26
N GLU A 1141 -47.30 5.38 5.58
CA GLU A 1141 -47.58 4.96 6.96
C GLU A 1141 -46.31 5.05 7.83
N TYR A 1142 -45.16 4.64 7.29
CA TYR A 1142 -43.87 4.77 7.98
C TYR A 1142 -43.60 6.24 8.31
N GLN A 1143 -43.73 7.14 7.33
CA GLN A 1143 -43.54 8.56 7.54
C GLN A 1143 -44.49 9.12 8.61
N GLN A 1144 -45.77 8.80 8.50
CA GLN A 1144 -46.79 9.31 9.42
C GLN A 1144 -46.56 8.80 10.85
N LYS A 1145 -46.28 7.51 11.03
CA LYS A 1145 -45.96 6.94 12.34
C LYS A 1145 -44.77 7.62 12.99
N ALA A 1146 -43.70 7.90 12.23
CA ALA A 1146 -42.53 8.61 12.78
C ALA A 1146 -42.89 10.01 13.31
N ILE A 1147 -43.75 10.74 12.59
CA ILE A 1147 -44.23 12.07 12.97
C ILE A 1147 -45.16 11.99 14.20
N ASP A 1148 -46.05 11.01 14.22
CA ASP A 1148 -46.99 10.78 15.32
C ASP A 1148 -46.23 10.46 16.61
N TRP A 1149 -45.25 9.53 16.56
CA TRP A 1149 -44.43 9.21 17.74
C TRP A 1149 -43.58 10.39 18.23
N ALA A 1150 -43.10 11.24 17.32
CA ALA A 1150 -42.36 12.44 17.68
C ALA A 1150 -43.22 13.51 18.36
N SER A 1151 -44.53 13.53 18.09
CA SER A 1151 -45.49 14.45 18.70
C SER A 1151 -46.17 13.91 19.98
N HIS A 1152 -46.03 12.61 20.29
CA HIS A 1152 -46.64 11.95 21.44
C HIS A 1152 -45.59 11.32 22.39
N PRO A 1153 -44.75 12.11 23.07
CA PRO A 1153 -43.62 11.60 23.86
C PRO A 1153 -44.04 10.73 25.05
N GLN A 1154 -45.26 10.90 25.59
CA GLN A 1154 -45.76 10.05 26.67
C GLN A 1154 -46.05 8.62 26.19
N GLU A 1155 -46.62 8.46 25.00
CA GLU A 1155 -46.92 7.15 24.43
C GLU A 1155 -45.63 6.45 24.01
N LEU A 1156 -44.68 7.18 23.40
CA LEU A 1156 -43.35 6.67 23.09
C LEU A 1156 -42.61 6.18 24.36
N GLN A 1157 -42.73 6.92 25.48
CA GLN A 1157 -42.16 6.52 26.76
C GLN A 1157 -42.75 5.20 27.29
N GLN A 1158 -44.03 4.91 27.04
CA GLN A 1158 -44.63 3.62 27.41
C GLN A 1158 -44.01 2.46 26.62
N LEU A 1159 -43.70 2.67 25.33
CA LEU A 1159 -42.98 1.67 24.52
C LEU A 1159 -41.56 1.43 25.08
N ARG A 1160 -40.86 2.50 25.46
CA ARG A 1160 -39.53 2.40 26.10
C ARG A 1160 -39.58 1.63 27.41
N GLN A 1161 -40.62 1.81 28.22
CA GLN A 1161 -40.81 1.07 29.47
C GLN A 1161 -41.06 -0.42 29.22
N ARG A 1162 -41.85 -0.78 28.20
CA ARG A 1162 -42.06 -2.19 27.80
C ARG A 1162 -40.76 -2.88 27.40
N LEU A 1163 -39.92 -2.22 26.60
CA LEU A 1163 -38.61 -2.76 26.24
C LEU A 1163 -37.69 -2.93 27.45
N LYS A 1164 -37.70 -1.97 28.39
CA LYS A 1164 -36.89 -2.06 29.62
C LYS A 1164 -37.29 -3.21 30.54
N ALA A 1165 -38.56 -3.64 30.52
CA ALA A 1165 -39.02 -4.78 31.30
C ALA A 1165 -38.41 -6.10 30.84
N ARG A 1166 -38.05 -6.21 29.55
CA ARG A 1166 -37.44 -7.40 28.93
C ARG A 1166 -38.29 -8.68 29.05
N ASP A 1167 -39.62 -8.54 29.11
CA ASP A 1167 -40.56 -9.67 29.22
C ASP A 1167 -40.87 -10.32 27.85
N ALA A 1168 -40.55 -9.65 26.74
CA ALA A 1168 -40.89 -10.10 25.40
C ALA A 1168 -39.96 -11.23 24.92
N PRO A 1169 -40.43 -12.10 24.00
CA PRO A 1169 -39.67 -13.26 23.53
C PRO A 1169 -38.23 -12.95 23.04
N LEU A 1170 -38.01 -11.81 22.37
CA LEU A 1170 -36.68 -11.34 21.90
C LEU A 1170 -35.60 -11.32 23.00
N PHE A 1171 -35.99 -11.13 24.26
CA PHE A 1171 -35.09 -11.03 25.41
C PHE A 1171 -34.86 -12.36 26.13
N ASN A 1172 -35.47 -13.45 25.67
CA ASN A 1172 -35.37 -14.77 26.29
C ASN A 1172 -34.50 -15.72 25.44
N VAL A 1173 -33.18 -15.73 25.72
CA VAL A 1173 -32.20 -16.60 25.04
C VAL A 1173 -32.50 -18.09 25.28
N SER A 1174 -32.84 -18.48 26.50
CA SER A 1174 -33.14 -19.88 26.81
C SER A 1174 -34.36 -20.42 26.04
N GLY A 1175 -35.42 -19.61 25.93
CA GLY A 1175 -36.60 -19.94 25.13
C GLY A 1175 -36.28 -20.03 23.63
N PHE A 1176 -35.45 -19.12 23.12
CA PHE A 1176 -34.96 -19.18 21.75
C PHE A 1176 -34.19 -20.47 21.45
N VAL A 1177 -33.26 -20.85 22.31
CA VAL A 1177 -32.47 -22.08 22.15
C VAL A 1177 -33.36 -23.32 22.23
N SER A 1178 -34.34 -23.35 23.14
CA SER A 1178 -35.33 -24.44 23.18
C SER A 1178 -36.12 -24.58 21.87
N HIS A 1179 -36.41 -23.48 21.17
CA HIS A 1179 -37.05 -23.51 19.86
C HIS A 1179 -36.12 -24.04 18.76
N LEU A 1180 -34.84 -23.65 18.77
CA LEU A 1180 -33.83 -24.24 17.87
C LEU A 1180 -33.71 -25.75 18.07
N GLU A 1181 -33.64 -26.20 19.32
CA GLU A 1181 -33.58 -27.63 19.65
C GLU A 1181 -34.83 -28.40 19.22
N SER A 1182 -36.00 -27.77 19.31
CA SER A 1182 -37.24 -28.34 18.77
C SER A 1182 -37.14 -28.55 17.27
N ALA A 1183 -36.63 -27.56 16.53
CA ALA A 1183 -36.38 -27.67 15.10
C ALA A 1183 -35.33 -28.75 14.78
N PHE A 1184 -34.27 -28.86 15.59
CA PHE A 1184 -33.25 -29.91 15.44
C PHE A 1184 -33.83 -31.30 15.66
N ARG A 1185 -34.68 -31.50 16.67
CA ARG A 1185 -35.40 -32.76 16.88
C ARG A 1185 -36.35 -33.07 15.72
N GLN A 1186 -37.04 -32.07 15.18
CA GLN A 1186 -37.93 -32.26 14.03
C GLN A 1186 -37.15 -32.72 12.78
N MET A 1187 -36.00 -32.09 12.51
CA MET A 1187 -35.12 -32.51 11.41
C MET A 1187 -34.52 -33.89 11.68
N GLY A 1188 -33.99 -34.12 12.89
CA GLY A 1188 -33.34 -35.36 13.29
C GLY A 1188 -34.28 -36.56 13.43
N ASN A 1189 -35.60 -36.39 13.49
CA ASN A 1189 -36.57 -37.49 13.50
C ASN A 1189 -37.04 -37.90 12.09
N ARG A 1190 -36.70 -37.12 11.07
CA ARG A 1190 -36.89 -37.47 9.66
C ARG A 1190 -35.67 -38.23 9.14
#